data_AF-A0A4Y7RS48-F1
#
_entry.id   AF-A0A4Y7RS48-F1
#
_cell.length_a   1.000
_cell.length_b   1.000
_cell.length_c   1.000
_cell.angle_alpha   90.00
_cell.angle_beta   90.00
_cell.angle_gamma   90.00
#
_symmetry.space_group_name_H-M   'P 1'
#
loop_
_entity.id
_entity.type
_entity.pdbx_description
1 polymer ?
#
loop_
_entity_poly.entity_id
_entity_poly.type
_entity_poly.pdbx_seq_one_letter_code
_entity_poly.pdbx_strand_id
1 'polypeptide(L)'
;MRFLSWVKDKFLQALAYLSKQRKLRRGSAAVLFLLLITLIMAIEFVPEKSNLVVGQVSPKTFKAEKNLIFEDKQKTSEQKRLAAEKADKVYYKDPQVSIAVQKDISDLGGKVREIQGDASLDNTGKVAKLRQVLPFILPEEDLNELARATAKDTLFVENTINSLVVKSMDAGEGIIQDNLSNVKKSLENQISGLGLTKSYENFAKGLIDRFLRANTFINYEKTKQNQDEAMAAVPPTMISVKEGEKIIGEGEIVTEEHMVKLQALGLTRQRLPFPSILGIFLLVSMLMTVVLFYIYQQNRDIYEHAGHLYLLGMIVLVVLGVGKAIVAINVNQWPEFGAQFGYMVPVAAVGMLIAILLDSRLAVLVVAVTSLMLGVMTGNQLRFGVVGLIGGITGVYSVSKLSQRGDLVRAGFYTSVANVVAIFIMGLVNGTPLALLISSSLALGVINGILSSILTNGALPFLENTFHITSPVRLLEISNPNNALLKKLLLEAPGTYHHSIIVGNLAESAADAVGGDSLLVRVGAYYHDIGKTKRPYFFIENQMTSDNPHDKITPSLSTLILTSHVKDGVEMARENKLPQGIIDIIEQSHGTSLVTYFYHKALECDRNETVTEEEFRYEGPRPQTREAAIVMLADSVEAAVRSLQNPTPGRVEGLVRKIIKDKLNDGQLEECDLTFKDLAVIATAFVRVMSGIFHNRVEYPDMSQEIERRNKHAGPRKQLTGRSNGG
;
A
#
# COMPACT_ATOMS: atom_id res chain seq x y z
N MET A 1 29.45 9.60 -19.76
CA MET A 1 29.48 8.42 -18.85
C MET A 1 30.20 8.69 -17.52
N ARG A 2 31.41 9.26 -17.47
CA ARG A 2 32.16 9.51 -16.21
C ARG A 2 31.48 10.44 -15.18
N PHE A 3 30.69 11.42 -15.63
CA PHE A 3 29.95 12.31 -14.72
C PHE A 3 28.81 11.60 -13.98
N LEU A 4 28.06 10.74 -14.69
CA LEU A 4 26.98 9.93 -14.11
C LEU A 4 27.50 8.89 -13.11
N SER A 5 28.67 8.30 -13.35
CA SER A 5 29.27 7.38 -12.37
C SER A 5 29.77 8.12 -11.13
N TRP A 6 30.39 9.30 -11.29
CA TRP A 6 30.85 10.12 -10.17
C TRP A 6 29.70 10.64 -9.30
N VAL A 7 28.57 11.07 -9.91
CA VAL A 7 27.36 11.45 -9.19
C VAL A 7 26.74 10.25 -8.47
N LYS A 8 26.70 9.08 -9.11
CA LYS A 8 26.21 7.84 -8.49
C LYS A 8 27.07 7.43 -7.29
N ASP A 9 28.40 7.50 -7.40
CA ASP A 9 29.30 7.14 -6.30
C ASP A 9 29.24 8.14 -5.14
N LYS A 10 29.16 9.44 -5.42
CA LYS A 10 28.92 10.47 -4.39
C LYS A 10 27.56 10.29 -3.72
N PHE A 11 26.53 9.94 -4.48
CA PHE A 11 25.19 9.66 -3.95
C PHE A 11 25.19 8.39 -3.07
N LEU A 12 25.85 7.31 -3.51
CA LEU A 12 26.00 6.08 -2.74
C LEU A 12 26.84 6.29 -1.47
N GLN A 13 27.90 7.09 -1.52
CA GLN A 13 28.70 7.47 -0.35
C GLN A 13 27.91 8.33 0.63
N ALA A 14 27.11 9.29 0.14
CA ALA A 14 26.21 10.07 0.97
C ALA A 14 25.15 9.17 1.63
N LEU A 15 24.56 8.23 0.89
CA LEU A 15 23.63 7.23 1.42
C LEU A 15 24.28 6.34 2.48
N ALA A 16 25.53 5.92 2.27
CA ALA A 16 26.29 5.11 3.22
C ALA A 16 26.70 5.89 4.48
N TYR A 17 26.96 7.19 4.37
CA TYR A 17 27.23 8.06 5.52
C TYR A 17 25.96 8.35 6.31
N LEU A 18 24.86 8.64 5.61
CA LEU A 18 23.53 8.86 6.19
C LEU A 18 22.97 7.60 6.85
N SER A 19 23.26 6.40 6.30
CA SER A 19 22.83 5.13 6.89
C SER A 19 23.59 4.76 8.17
N LYS A 20 24.70 5.43 8.52
CA LYS A 20 25.41 5.20 9.79
C LYS A 20 24.79 5.93 10.98
N GLN A 21 24.03 7.00 10.76
CA GLN A 21 23.43 7.76 11.86
C GLN A 21 22.13 7.12 12.37
N ARG A 22 22.12 6.64 13.64
CA ARG A 22 20.96 5.94 14.25
C ARG A 22 19.66 6.74 14.20
N LYS A 23 19.69 8.07 14.42
CA LYS A 23 18.48 8.93 14.32
C LYS A 23 17.96 9.01 12.88
N LEU A 24 18.88 9.10 11.92
CA LEU A 24 18.56 9.22 10.50
C LEU A 24 18.00 7.91 9.92
N ARG A 25 18.53 6.75 10.32
CA ARG A 25 17.97 5.41 9.97
C ARG A 25 16.52 5.25 10.45
N ARG A 26 16.22 5.69 11.67
CA ARG A 26 14.86 5.62 12.25
C ARG A 26 13.91 6.56 11.51
N GLY A 27 14.34 7.80 11.26
CA GLY A 27 13.58 8.75 10.45
C GLY A 27 13.33 8.24 9.03
N SER A 28 14.33 7.65 8.37
CA SER A 28 14.17 7.08 7.03
C SER A 28 13.23 5.88 7.01
N ALA A 29 13.26 5.01 8.02
CA ALA A 29 12.29 3.91 8.15
C ALA A 29 10.87 4.47 8.24
N ALA A 30 10.65 5.46 9.12
CA ALA A 30 9.33 6.06 9.32
C ALA A 30 8.78 6.68 8.03
N VAL A 31 9.59 7.49 7.33
CA VAL A 31 9.19 8.13 6.07
C VAL A 31 8.95 7.10 4.96
N LEU A 32 9.81 6.07 4.86
CA LEU A 32 9.67 5.03 3.85
C LEU A 32 8.33 4.27 4.00
N PHE A 33 8.02 3.78 5.19
CA PHE A 33 6.78 3.02 5.40
C PHE A 33 5.54 3.92 5.36
N LEU A 34 5.63 5.18 5.79
CA LEU A 34 4.56 6.16 5.60
C LEU A 34 4.20 6.29 4.11
N LEU A 35 5.19 6.49 3.24
CA LEU A 35 4.97 6.64 1.81
C LEU A 35 4.45 5.35 1.16
N LEU A 36 5.02 4.19 1.52
CA LEU A 36 4.61 2.92 0.93
C LEU A 36 3.21 2.49 1.37
N ILE A 37 2.85 2.66 2.65
CA ILE A 37 1.50 2.35 3.14
C ILE A 37 0.49 3.32 2.50
N THR A 38 0.82 4.62 2.42
CA THR A 38 -0.02 5.60 1.72
C THR A 38 -0.23 5.20 0.27
N LEU A 39 0.83 4.74 -0.42
CA LEU A 39 0.74 4.28 -1.80
C LEU A 39 -0.21 3.08 -1.93
N ILE A 40 -0.05 2.04 -1.10
CA ILE A 40 -0.91 0.84 -1.10
C ILE A 40 -2.39 1.23 -0.89
N MET A 41 -2.65 2.13 0.06
CA MET A 41 -3.99 2.65 0.35
C MET A 41 -4.55 3.50 -0.80
N ALA A 42 -3.71 4.26 -1.50
CA ALA A 42 -4.12 5.17 -2.56
C ALA A 42 -4.33 4.51 -3.94
N ILE A 43 -3.88 3.27 -4.16
CA ILE A 43 -3.97 2.58 -5.48
C ILE A 43 -5.41 2.52 -6.02
N GLU A 44 -6.42 2.36 -5.17
CA GLU A 44 -7.84 2.32 -5.58
C GLU A 44 -8.37 3.65 -6.11
N PHE A 45 -7.69 4.75 -5.75
CA PHE A 45 -8.02 6.09 -6.21
C PHE A 45 -7.31 6.45 -7.52
N VAL A 46 -6.51 5.54 -8.08
CA VAL A 46 -5.97 5.64 -9.44
C VAL A 46 -7.04 5.11 -10.40
N PRO A 47 -7.74 5.96 -11.16
CA PRO A 47 -8.85 5.52 -12.00
C PRO A 47 -8.38 4.46 -13.00
N GLU A 48 -9.13 3.37 -13.15
CA GLU A 48 -8.93 2.41 -14.23
C GLU A 48 -8.91 3.17 -15.57
N LYS A 49 -7.87 2.92 -16.37
CA LYS A 49 -7.72 3.52 -17.71
C LYS A 49 -8.83 3.01 -18.64
N SER A 50 -10.00 3.65 -18.66
CA SER A 50 -10.88 3.59 -19.82
C SER A 50 -10.64 4.83 -20.69
N ASN A 51 -9.49 4.85 -21.38
CA ASN A 51 -9.25 5.77 -22.48
C ASN A 51 -10.13 5.31 -23.67
N LEU A 52 -11.44 5.44 -23.54
CA LEU A 52 -12.38 5.17 -24.63
C LEU A 52 -12.20 6.24 -25.70
N VAL A 53 -11.96 5.82 -26.92
CA VAL A 53 -11.91 6.68 -28.10
C VAL A 53 -13.13 6.38 -28.97
N VAL A 54 -13.70 7.40 -29.61
CA VAL A 54 -14.78 7.22 -30.59
C VAL A 54 -14.35 6.20 -31.65
N GLY A 55 -15.20 5.21 -31.92
CA GLY A 55 -14.92 4.11 -32.85
C GLY A 55 -14.29 2.86 -32.22
N GLN A 56 -13.90 2.89 -30.94
CA GLN A 56 -13.40 1.70 -30.23
C GLN A 56 -14.57 0.85 -29.70
N VAL A 57 -14.37 -0.46 -29.58
CA VAL A 57 -15.30 -1.36 -28.88
C VAL A 57 -15.16 -1.20 -27.37
N SER A 58 -16.26 -1.02 -26.66
CA SER A 58 -16.27 -0.88 -25.21
C SER A 58 -15.87 -2.20 -24.52
N PRO A 59 -14.87 -2.21 -23.62
CA PRO A 59 -14.43 -3.41 -22.93
C PRO A 59 -15.32 -3.79 -21.74
N LYS A 60 -16.23 -2.90 -21.30
CA LYS A 60 -17.17 -3.14 -20.20
C LYS A 60 -18.43 -2.30 -20.36
N THR A 61 -19.49 -2.68 -19.66
CA THR A 61 -20.72 -1.88 -19.61
C THR A 61 -20.56 -0.70 -18.65
N PHE A 62 -20.82 0.53 -19.11
CA PHE A 62 -20.85 1.73 -18.26
C PHE A 62 -22.29 2.15 -18.00
N LYS A 63 -22.61 2.41 -16.74
CA LYS A 63 -23.92 2.93 -16.28
C LYS A 63 -23.72 4.26 -15.56
N ALA A 64 -24.75 5.10 -15.54
CA ALA A 64 -24.72 6.36 -14.81
C ALA A 64 -24.86 6.14 -13.30
N GLU A 65 -23.90 6.65 -12.51
CA GLU A 65 -23.90 6.56 -11.03
C GLU A 65 -24.80 7.60 -10.35
N LYS A 66 -25.26 8.60 -11.10
CA LYS A 66 -26.10 9.69 -10.59
C LYS A 66 -26.94 10.30 -11.70
N ASN A 67 -28.05 10.93 -11.32
CA ASN A 67 -28.82 11.77 -12.23
C ASN A 67 -27.98 12.98 -12.67
N LEU A 68 -27.92 13.24 -13.97
CA LEU A 68 -27.19 14.37 -14.53
C LEU A 68 -27.96 14.96 -15.70
N ILE A 69 -28.21 16.27 -15.62
CA ILE A 69 -28.75 17.06 -16.72
C ILE A 69 -27.65 18.02 -17.14
N PHE A 70 -27.24 17.97 -18.40
CA PHE A 70 -26.16 18.82 -18.92
C PHE A 70 -26.44 19.25 -20.36
N GLU A 71 -25.85 20.36 -20.77
CA GLU A 71 -26.00 20.92 -22.12
C GLU A 71 -25.12 20.15 -23.13
N ASP A 72 -25.71 19.70 -24.23
CA ASP A 72 -24.99 19.26 -25.42
C ASP A 72 -24.51 20.49 -26.18
N LYS A 73 -23.27 20.90 -25.89
CA LYS A 73 -22.67 22.08 -26.51
C LYS A 73 -22.50 21.96 -28.02
N GLN A 74 -22.28 20.74 -28.53
CA GLN A 74 -22.11 20.54 -29.98
C GLN A 74 -23.43 20.71 -30.71
N LYS A 75 -24.48 19.99 -30.30
CA LYS A 75 -25.81 20.13 -30.91
C LYS A 75 -26.37 21.54 -30.74
N THR A 76 -26.18 22.14 -29.57
CA THR A 76 -26.61 23.54 -29.32
C THR A 76 -25.89 24.52 -30.25
N SER A 77 -24.58 24.35 -30.47
CA SER A 77 -23.81 25.20 -31.38
C SER A 77 -24.22 25.00 -32.85
N GLU A 78 -24.50 23.76 -33.24
CA GLU A 78 -24.98 23.44 -34.59
C GLU A 78 -26.35 24.07 -34.86
N GLN A 79 -27.29 23.96 -33.92
CA GLN A 79 -28.60 24.62 -34.03
C GLN A 79 -28.49 26.14 -34.07
N LYS A 80 -27.60 26.74 -33.27
CA LYS A 80 -27.30 28.18 -33.33
C LYS A 80 -26.79 28.58 -34.72
N ARG A 81 -25.86 27.80 -35.29
CA ARG A 81 -25.36 28.06 -36.65
C ARG A 81 -26.46 27.98 -37.70
N LEU A 82 -27.31 26.95 -37.65
CA LEU A 82 -28.43 26.81 -38.59
C LEU A 82 -29.46 27.95 -38.43
N ALA A 83 -29.67 28.45 -37.21
CA ALA A 83 -30.52 29.60 -36.96
C ALA A 83 -29.93 30.90 -37.54
N ALA A 84 -28.61 31.10 -37.42
CA ALA A 84 -27.90 32.21 -38.04
C ALA A 84 -27.96 32.18 -39.58
N GLU A 85 -27.82 30.99 -40.18
CA GLU A 85 -27.89 30.83 -41.64
C GLU A 85 -29.29 31.11 -42.21
N LYS A 86 -30.34 30.85 -41.43
CA LYS A 86 -31.75 31.11 -41.79
C LYS A 86 -32.21 32.54 -41.51
N ALA A 87 -31.39 33.37 -40.87
CA ALA A 87 -31.76 34.74 -40.54
C ALA A 87 -31.88 35.61 -41.80
N ASP A 88 -32.93 36.44 -41.84
CA ASP A 88 -33.22 37.30 -42.98
C ASP A 88 -32.10 38.34 -43.18
N LYS A 89 -31.67 38.49 -44.44
CA LYS A 89 -30.75 39.55 -44.85
C LYS A 89 -31.51 40.87 -44.91
N VAL A 90 -31.00 41.89 -44.22
CA VAL A 90 -31.58 43.23 -44.28
C VAL A 90 -30.86 44.05 -45.33
N TYR A 91 -31.62 44.66 -46.23
CA TYR A 91 -31.12 45.54 -47.26
C TYR A 91 -31.40 47.01 -46.92
N TYR A 92 -30.53 47.92 -47.37
CA TYR A 92 -30.75 49.36 -47.32
C TYR A 92 -30.67 49.95 -48.73
N LYS A 93 -31.49 50.97 -48.98
CA LYS A 93 -31.49 51.72 -50.24
C LYS A 93 -30.59 52.94 -50.09
N ASP A 94 -29.73 53.17 -51.07
CA ASP A 94 -28.93 54.39 -51.19
C ASP A 94 -29.59 55.35 -52.22
N PRO A 95 -30.26 56.42 -51.76
CA PRO A 95 -30.91 57.38 -52.64
C PRO A 95 -29.91 58.14 -53.54
N GLN A 96 -28.63 58.25 -53.13
CA GLN A 96 -27.61 58.94 -53.91
C GLN A 96 -27.35 58.25 -55.25
N VAL A 97 -27.53 56.93 -55.30
CA VAL A 97 -27.35 56.16 -56.54
C VAL A 97 -28.44 56.52 -57.55
N SER A 98 -29.71 56.62 -57.13
CA SER A 98 -30.82 57.05 -57.99
C SER A 98 -30.59 58.47 -58.54
N ILE A 99 -30.17 59.39 -57.67
CA ILE A 99 -29.84 60.78 -58.05
C ILE A 99 -28.68 60.82 -59.05
N ALA A 100 -27.63 60.04 -58.81
CA ALA A 100 -26.48 59.98 -59.69
C ALA A 100 -26.81 59.38 -61.06
N VAL A 101 -27.66 58.34 -61.13
CA VAL A 101 -28.14 57.78 -62.40
C VAL A 101 -28.94 58.82 -63.20
N GLN A 102 -29.85 59.55 -62.54
CA GLN A 102 -30.61 60.62 -63.19
C GLN A 102 -29.69 61.73 -63.72
N LYS A 103 -28.70 62.12 -62.92
CA LYS A 103 -27.69 63.10 -63.34
C LYS A 103 -26.90 62.61 -64.55
N ASP A 104 -26.42 61.36 -64.55
CA ASP A 104 -25.66 60.79 -65.66
C ASP A 104 -26.49 60.79 -66.97
N ILE A 105 -27.78 60.47 -66.88
CA ILE A 105 -28.73 60.50 -67.99
C ILE A 105 -28.96 61.93 -68.49
N SER A 106 -29.17 62.88 -67.58
CA SER A 106 -29.37 64.29 -67.90
C SER A 106 -28.13 64.97 -68.48
N ASP A 107 -26.94 64.65 -67.97
CA ASP A 107 -25.67 65.17 -68.47
C ASP A 107 -25.42 64.68 -69.91
N LEU A 108 -25.73 63.41 -70.22
CA LEU A 108 -25.61 62.89 -71.58
C LEU A 108 -26.69 63.49 -72.51
N GLY A 109 -27.95 63.56 -72.05
CA GLY A 109 -29.04 64.21 -72.78
C GLY A 109 -28.75 65.68 -73.10
N GLY A 110 -28.13 66.40 -72.16
CA GLY A 110 -27.66 67.78 -72.33
C GLY A 110 -26.60 67.92 -73.42
N LYS A 111 -25.57 67.05 -73.42
CA LYS A 111 -24.54 67.04 -74.47
C LYS A 111 -25.11 66.73 -75.86
N VAL A 112 -26.07 65.79 -75.94
CA VAL A 112 -26.76 65.48 -77.21
C VAL A 112 -27.53 66.70 -77.72
N ARG A 113 -28.25 67.42 -76.84
CA ARG A 113 -28.94 68.66 -77.20
C ARG A 113 -28.00 69.79 -77.62
N GLU A 114 -26.84 69.92 -76.97
CA GLU A 114 -25.82 70.91 -77.35
C GLU A 114 -25.32 70.65 -78.78
N ILE A 115 -25.07 69.39 -79.13
CA ILE A 115 -24.68 69.00 -80.50
C ILE A 115 -25.82 69.22 -81.51
N GLN A 116 -27.07 68.92 -81.13
CA GLN A 116 -28.24 69.18 -81.97
C GLN A 116 -28.44 70.68 -82.24
N GLY A 117 -28.18 71.53 -81.23
CA GLY A 117 -28.31 72.99 -81.28
C GLY A 117 -27.13 73.74 -81.88
N ASP A 118 -25.99 73.07 -82.11
CA ASP A 118 -24.80 73.68 -82.70
C ASP A 118 -25.03 74.01 -84.18
N ALA A 119 -25.29 75.30 -84.47
CA ALA A 119 -25.53 75.81 -85.82
C ALA A 119 -24.25 75.85 -86.68
N SER A 120 -23.07 75.63 -86.10
CA SER A 120 -21.78 75.63 -86.82
C SER A 120 -21.45 74.30 -87.50
N LEU A 121 -22.21 73.23 -87.19
CA LEU A 121 -22.01 71.89 -87.74
C LEU A 121 -23.08 71.52 -88.77
N ASP A 122 -22.64 70.92 -89.87
CA ASP A 122 -23.53 70.20 -90.78
C ASP A 122 -23.98 68.86 -90.17
N ASN A 123 -24.91 68.17 -90.83
CA ASN A 123 -25.44 66.89 -90.32
C ASN A 123 -24.32 65.85 -90.14
N THR A 124 -23.34 65.81 -91.04
CA THR A 124 -22.19 64.90 -91.00
C THR A 124 -21.31 65.18 -89.77
N GLY A 125 -21.05 66.45 -89.47
CA GLY A 125 -20.31 66.89 -88.28
C GLY A 125 -21.03 66.59 -86.97
N LYS A 126 -22.36 66.72 -86.93
CA LYS A 126 -23.17 66.35 -85.76
C LYS A 126 -23.13 64.84 -85.47
N VAL A 127 -23.27 64.00 -86.51
CA VAL A 127 -23.17 62.54 -86.37
C VAL A 127 -21.79 62.11 -85.85
N ALA A 128 -20.71 62.73 -86.34
CA ALA A 128 -19.35 62.44 -85.88
C ALA A 128 -19.16 62.79 -84.39
N LYS A 129 -19.67 63.94 -83.93
CA LYS A 129 -19.63 64.31 -82.50
C LYS A 129 -20.52 63.40 -81.63
N LEU A 130 -21.73 63.05 -82.08
CA LEU A 130 -22.61 62.14 -81.34
C LEU A 130 -21.95 60.77 -81.14
N ARG A 131 -21.26 60.24 -82.16
CA ARG A 131 -20.51 58.98 -82.06
C ARG A 131 -19.39 59.03 -81.00
N GLN A 132 -18.77 60.19 -80.79
CA GLN A 132 -17.73 60.36 -79.76
C GLN A 132 -18.32 60.50 -78.35
N VAL A 133 -19.50 61.11 -78.22
CA VAL A 133 -20.11 61.44 -76.92
C VAL A 133 -20.96 60.29 -76.37
N LEU A 134 -21.60 59.49 -77.24
CA LEU A 134 -22.46 58.39 -76.81
C LEU A 134 -21.61 57.21 -76.29
N PRO A 135 -21.85 56.76 -75.04
CA PRO A 135 -21.11 55.65 -74.44
C PRO A 135 -21.61 54.26 -74.89
N PHE A 136 -22.50 54.20 -75.88
CA PHE A 136 -23.09 52.99 -76.45
C PHE A 136 -23.25 53.15 -77.97
N ILE A 137 -23.36 52.02 -78.67
CA ILE A 137 -23.40 51.98 -80.13
C ILE A 137 -24.84 52.13 -80.60
N LEU A 138 -25.08 53.10 -81.48
CA LEU A 138 -26.33 53.25 -82.22
C LEU A 138 -26.09 53.00 -83.73
N PRO A 139 -27.06 52.41 -84.45
CA PRO A 139 -27.08 52.36 -85.91
C PRO A 139 -26.84 53.73 -86.57
N GLU A 140 -26.20 53.74 -87.74
CA GLU A 140 -25.96 54.95 -88.54
C GLU A 140 -27.27 55.71 -88.87
N GLU A 141 -28.36 54.98 -89.12
CA GLU A 141 -29.69 55.54 -89.38
C GLU A 141 -30.19 56.34 -88.16
N ASP A 142 -30.05 55.76 -86.96
CA ASP A 142 -30.49 56.38 -85.72
C ASP A 142 -29.66 57.62 -85.35
N LEU A 143 -28.35 57.58 -85.59
CA LEU A 143 -27.47 58.72 -85.37
C LEU A 143 -27.82 59.89 -86.29
N ASN A 144 -28.17 59.61 -87.54
CA ASN A 144 -28.61 60.61 -88.50
C ASN A 144 -29.96 61.24 -88.10
N GLU A 145 -30.89 60.44 -87.59
CA GLU A 145 -32.17 60.95 -87.09
C GLU A 145 -31.98 61.80 -85.83
N LEU A 146 -31.17 61.34 -84.87
CA LEU A 146 -30.81 62.09 -83.66
C LEU A 146 -30.09 63.41 -83.98
N ALA A 147 -29.24 63.46 -85.01
CA ALA A 147 -28.55 64.67 -85.43
C ALA A 147 -29.48 65.74 -86.05
N ARG A 148 -30.56 65.32 -86.71
CA ARG A 148 -31.55 66.21 -87.37
C ARG A 148 -32.71 66.62 -86.45
N ALA A 149 -32.96 65.85 -85.40
CA ALA A 149 -34.08 66.07 -84.51
C ALA A 149 -33.95 67.34 -83.66
N THR A 150 -35.08 67.82 -83.13
CA THR A 150 -35.10 69.01 -82.29
C THR A 150 -34.67 68.69 -80.87
N ALA A 151 -33.98 69.65 -80.22
CA ALA A 151 -33.57 69.53 -78.81
C ALA A 151 -34.74 69.27 -77.85
N LYS A 152 -35.99 69.58 -78.27
CA LYS A 152 -37.22 69.35 -77.50
C LYS A 152 -37.56 67.86 -77.37
N ASP A 153 -37.34 67.07 -78.41
CA ASP A 153 -37.67 65.64 -78.43
C ASP A 153 -36.68 64.85 -77.57
N THR A 154 -35.40 65.21 -77.61
CA THR A 154 -34.37 64.63 -76.73
C THR A 154 -34.63 64.98 -75.26
N LEU A 155 -35.11 66.19 -74.96
CA LEU A 155 -35.51 66.57 -73.60
C LEU A 155 -36.74 65.78 -73.11
N PHE A 156 -37.69 65.51 -73.99
CA PHE A 156 -38.86 64.68 -73.66
C PHE A 156 -38.45 63.24 -73.31
N VAL A 157 -37.54 62.65 -74.10
CA VAL A 157 -37.00 61.30 -73.83
C VAL A 157 -36.22 61.28 -72.52
N GLU A 158 -35.33 62.26 -72.28
CA GLU A 158 -34.60 62.39 -71.01
C GLU A 158 -35.54 62.40 -69.81
N ASN A 159 -36.55 63.28 -69.80
CA ASN A 159 -37.49 63.41 -68.70
C ASN A 159 -38.31 62.13 -68.47
N THR A 160 -38.70 61.46 -69.56
CA THR A 160 -39.46 60.22 -69.49
C THR A 160 -38.61 59.09 -68.89
N ILE A 161 -37.35 58.97 -69.32
CA ILE A 161 -36.42 57.96 -68.81
C ILE A 161 -36.07 58.23 -67.35
N ASN A 162 -35.80 59.48 -66.97
CA ASN A 162 -35.56 59.84 -65.57
C ASN A 162 -36.77 59.50 -64.68
N SER A 163 -37.99 59.74 -65.15
CA SER A 163 -39.22 59.35 -64.43
C SER A 163 -39.35 57.83 -64.25
N LEU A 164 -39.03 57.05 -65.28
CA LEU A 164 -39.02 55.58 -65.22
C LEU A 164 -37.93 55.06 -64.27
N VAL A 165 -36.73 55.65 -64.32
CA VAL A 165 -35.62 55.31 -63.43
C VAL A 165 -36.00 55.59 -61.97
N VAL A 166 -36.53 56.76 -61.66
CA VAL A 166 -37.04 57.10 -60.31
C VAL A 166 -38.08 56.09 -59.86
N LYS A 167 -39.08 55.80 -60.71
CA LYS A 167 -40.13 54.85 -60.38
C LYS A 167 -39.59 53.45 -60.11
N SER A 168 -38.58 52.99 -60.86
CA SER A 168 -38.00 51.65 -60.67
C SER A 168 -37.00 51.56 -59.52
N MET A 169 -36.24 52.63 -59.25
CA MET A 169 -35.22 52.66 -58.21
C MET A 169 -35.78 52.99 -56.84
N ASP A 170 -36.85 53.80 -56.77
CA ASP A 170 -37.41 54.28 -55.51
C ASP A 170 -38.63 53.44 -55.06
N ALA A 171 -39.31 52.73 -55.97
CA ALA A 171 -40.43 51.86 -55.62
C ALA A 171 -39.98 50.52 -55.01
N GLY A 172 -40.76 50.01 -54.06
CA GLY A 172 -40.55 48.69 -53.45
C GLY A 172 -39.19 48.57 -52.76
N GLU A 173 -38.50 47.44 -52.99
CA GLU A 173 -37.19 47.11 -52.41
C GLU A 173 -36.01 47.74 -53.17
N GLY A 174 -36.27 48.50 -54.23
CA GLY A 174 -35.23 49.04 -55.12
C GLY A 174 -34.59 47.96 -56.00
N ILE A 175 -33.42 48.26 -56.55
CA ILE A 175 -32.69 47.38 -57.47
C ILE A 175 -31.47 46.80 -56.75
N ILE A 176 -31.48 45.49 -56.54
CA ILE A 176 -30.32 44.72 -56.07
C ILE A 176 -29.53 44.19 -57.26
N GLN A 177 -28.27 43.84 -57.05
CA GLN A 177 -27.42 43.35 -58.14
C GLN A 177 -28.02 42.12 -58.86
N ASP A 178 -28.66 41.22 -58.10
CA ASP A 178 -29.23 39.97 -58.62
C ASP A 178 -30.46 40.18 -59.52
N ASN A 179 -31.22 41.26 -59.31
CA ASN A 179 -32.44 41.55 -60.08
C ASN A 179 -32.24 42.64 -61.16
N LEU A 180 -31.08 43.31 -61.19
CA LEU A 180 -30.78 44.41 -62.12
C LEU A 180 -31.07 44.06 -63.59
N SER A 181 -30.65 42.88 -64.06
CA SER A 181 -30.89 42.42 -65.43
C SER A 181 -32.38 42.28 -65.77
N ASN A 182 -33.20 41.86 -64.80
CA ASN A 182 -34.64 41.74 -64.98
C ASN A 182 -35.31 43.11 -65.01
N VAL A 183 -34.84 44.05 -64.20
CA VAL A 183 -35.35 45.42 -64.18
C VAL A 183 -35.00 46.15 -65.49
N LYS A 184 -33.78 45.99 -66.00
CA LYS A 184 -33.38 46.52 -67.33
C LYS A 184 -34.32 46.05 -68.43
N LYS A 185 -34.56 44.74 -68.54
CA LYS A 185 -35.50 44.17 -69.53
C LYS A 185 -36.93 44.70 -69.36
N SER A 186 -37.39 44.85 -68.12
CA SER A 186 -38.72 45.41 -67.84
C SER A 186 -38.83 46.86 -68.32
N LEU A 187 -37.81 47.67 -68.08
CA LEU A 187 -37.74 49.06 -68.54
C LEU A 187 -37.63 49.16 -70.07
N GLU A 188 -36.84 48.32 -70.72
CA GLU A 188 -36.75 48.26 -72.19
C GLU A 188 -38.10 47.94 -72.85
N ASN A 189 -38.88 47.04 -72.24
CA ASN A 189 -40.24 46.74 -72.69
C ASN A 189 -41.19 47.93 -72.50
N GLN A 190 -41.09 48.64 -71.37
CA GLN A 190 -41.88 49.86 -71.13
C GLN A 190 -41.53 50.95 -72.13
N ILE A 191 -40.23 51.15 -72.41
CA ILE A 191 -39.74 52.11 -73.42
C ILE A 191 -40.31 51.80 -74.80
N SER A 192 -40.35 50.52 -75.18
CA SER A 192 -40.91 50.07 -76.47
C SER A 192 -42.41 50.38 -76.60
N GLY A 193 -43.14 50.49 -75.48
CA GLY A 193 -44.57 50.81 -75.44
C GLY A 193 -44.89 52.31 -75.44
N LEU A 194 -43.89 53.21 -75.39
CA LEU A 194 -44.09 54.67 -75.32
C LEU A 194 -44.43 55.32 -76.68
N GLY A 195 -44.36 54.57 -77.79
CA GLY A 195 -44.62 55.11 -79.13
C GLY A 195 -43.57 56.11 -79.63
N LEU A 196 -42.32 56.03 -79.14
CA LEU A 196 -41.19 56.82 -79.62
C LEU A 196 -40.79 56.40 -81.05
N THR A 197 -40.13 57.30 -81.79
CA THR A 197 -39.49 56.88 -83.06
C THR A 197 -38.39 55.87 -82.78
N LYS A 198 -38.05 55.04 -83.78
CA LYS A 198 -37.13 53.91 -83.55
C LYS A 198 -35.76 54.35 -83.03
N SER A 199 -35.29 55.49 -83.52
CA SER A 199 -34.05 56.14 -83.11
C SER A 199 -34.05 56.59 -81.65
N TYR A 200 -35.16 57.17 -81.18
CA TYR A 200 -35.31 57.58 -79.77
C TYR A 200 -35.56 56.40 -78.83
N GLU A 201 -36.23 55.33 -79.31
CA GLU A 201 -36.37 54.08 -78.57
C GLU A 201 -34.99 53.42 -78.34
N ASN A 202 -34.15 53.35 -79.36
CA ASN A 202 -32.80 52.77 -79.26
C ASN A 202 -31.88 53.63 -78.38
N PHE A 203 -31.97 54.96 -78.49
CA PHE A 203 -31.27 55.88 -77.59
C PHE A 203 -31.70 55.70 -76.13
N ALA A 204 -33.01 55.64 -75.86
CA ALA A 204 -33.56 55.39 -74.53
C ALA A 204 -33.11 54.05 -73.93
N LYS A 205 -33.10 52.98 -74.73
CA LYS A 205 -32.59 51.67 -74.31
C LYS A 205 -31.09 51.72 -73.98
N GLY A 206 -30.30 52.40 -74.80
CA GLY A 206 -28.87 52.61 -74.55
C GLY A 206 -28.60 53.37 -73.24
N LEU A 207 -29.44 54.36 -72.90
CA LEU A 207 -29.36 55.09 -71.63
C LEU A 207 -29.61 54.16 -70.42
N ILE A 208 -30.67 53.36 -70.46
CA ILE A 208 -30.99 52.41 -69.38
C ILE A 208 -29.92 51.35 -69.25
N ASP A 209 -29.49 50.74 -70.35
CA ASP A 209 -28.48 49.68 -70.28
C ASP A 209 -27.13 50.21 -69.75
N ARG A 210 -26.74 51.44 -70.13
CA ARG A 210 -25.48 52.00 -69.69
C ARG A 210 -25.49 52.48 -68.24
N PHE A 211 -26.54 53.20 -67.83
CA PHE A 211 -26.51 53.97 -66.59
C PHE A 211 -27.27 53.32 -65.44
N LEU A 212 -28.27 52.46 -65.70
CA LEU A 212 -29.01 51.80 -64.62
C LEU A 212 -28.11 50.84 -63.85
N ARG A 213 -28.04 51.03 -62.52
CA ARG A 213 -27.21 50.25 -61.59
C ARG A 213 -27.96 49.99 -60.28
N ALA A 214 -27.53 48.97 -59.54
CA ALA A 214 -28.14 48.62 -58.25
C ALA A 214 -28.00 49.76 -57.23
N ASN A 215 -29.08 50.07 -56.52
CA ASN A 215 -29.12 51.08 -55.45
C ASN A 215 -29.47 50.47 -54.08
N THR A 216 -29.69 49.17 -54.03
CA THR A 216 -30.01 48.44 -52.79
C THR A 216 -28.85 47.52 -52.41
N PHE A 217 -28.32 47.69 -51.20
CA PHE A 217 -27.15 46.96 -50.69
C PHE A 217 -27.46 46.27 -49.36
N ILE A 218 -26.72 45.21 -49.03
CA ILE A 218 -26.89 44.49 -47.75
C ILE A 218 -26.40 45.38 -46.60
N ASN A 219 -27.24 45.56 -45.58
CA ASN A 219 -26.82 46.13 -44.30
C ASN A 219 -26.20 45.02 -43.45
N TYR A 220 -24.87 44.93 -43.48
CA TYR A 220 -24.12 43.90 -42.75
C TYR A 220 -24.32 43.97 -41.25
N GLU A 221 -24.45 45.16 -40.67
CA GLU A 221 -24.61 45.35 -39.23
C GLU A 221 -25.99 44.85 -38.76
N LYS A 222 -27.06 45.26 -39.45
CA LYS A 222 -28.43 44.82 -39.14
C LYS A 222 -28.63 43.33 -39.43
N THR A 223 -28.03 42.82 -40.51
CA THR A 223 -28.07 41.38 -40.84
C THR A 223 -27.34 40.57 -39.76
N LYS A 224 -26.18 41.03 -39.30
CA LYS A 224 -25.46 40.39 -38.21
C LYS A 224 -26.23 40.46 -36.90
N GLN A 225 -26.89 41.58 -36.60
CA GLN A 225 -27.76 41.71 -35.45
C GLN A 225 -28.90 40.67 -35.49
N ASN A 226 -29.57 40.50 -36.63
CA ASN A 226 -30.60 39.47 -36.81
C ASN A 226 -30.03 38.05 -36.61
N GLN A 227 -28.81 37.78 -37.09
CA GLN A 227 -28.13 36.51 -36.88
C GLN A 227 -27.82 36.27 -35.40
N ASP A 228 -27.34 37.28 -34.69
CA ASP A 228 -27.02 37.22 -33.26
C ASP A 228 -28.29 37.01 -32.42
N GLU A 229 -29.38 37.70 -32.75
CA GLU A 229 -30.70 37.52 -32.12
C GLU A 229 -31.26 36.11 -32.40
N ALA A 230 -31.13 35.61 -33.63
CA ALA A 230 -31.53 34.25 -33.99
C ALA A 230 -30.71 33.18 -33.24
N MET A 231 -29.40 33.39 -33.04
CA MET A 231 -28.56 32.52 -32.22
C MET A 231 -28.91 32.57 -30.74
N ALA A 232 -29.28 33.74 -30.22
CA ALA A 232 -29.69 33.92 -28.83
C ALA A 232 -31.05 33.27 -28.52
N ALA A 233 -31.95 33.22 -29.51
CA ALA A 233 -33.27 32.61 -29.37
C ALA A 233 -33.25 31.07 -29.31
N VAL A 234 -32.13 30.42 -29.69
CA VAL A 234 -32.01 28.95 -29.64
C VAL A 234 -31.79 28.49 -28.20
N PRO A 235 -32.75 27.75 -27.59
CA PRO A 235 -32.58 27.21 -26.25
C PRO A 235 -31.47 26.13 -26.22
N PRO A 236 -30.73 25.99 -25.11
CA PRO A 236 -29.72 24.95 -24.98
C PRO A 236 -30.36 23.56 -25.08
N THR A 237 -29.77 22.68 -25.89
CA THR A 237 -30.19 21.28 -25.98
C THR A 237 -29.68 20.53 -24.75
N MET A 238 -30.60 20.20 -23.84
CA MET A 238 -30.27 19.48 -22.61
C MET A 238 -30.37 17.97 -22.81
N ILE A 239 -29.33 17.23 -22.40
CA ILE A 239 -29.37 15.76 -22.28
C ILE A 239 -29.62 15.43 -20.81
N SER A 240 -30.63 14.60 -20.56
CA SER A 240 -30.91 14.06 -19.23
C SER A 240 -30.48 12.60 -19.17
N VAL A 241 -29.64 12.28 -18.19
CA VAL A 241 -29.20 10.91 -17.89
C VAL A 241 -29.71 10.54 -16.50
N LYS A 242 -30.41 9.42 -16.39
CA LYS A 242 -30.92 8.91 -15.11
C LYS A 242 -29.92 7.98 -14.44
N GLU A 243 -29.91 7.97 -13.12
CA GLU A 243 -29.16 6.99 -12.33
C GLU A 243 -29.54 5.55 -12.75
N GLY A 244 -28.53 4.71 -12.96
CA GLY A 244 -28.70 3.32 -13.43
C GLY A 244 -28.90 3.17 -14.95
N GLU A 245 -29.04 4.26 -15.71
CA GLU A 245 -29.16 4.23 -17.17
C GLU A 245 -27.89 3.65 -17.80
N LYS A 246 -28.07 2.72 -18.75
CA LYS A 246 -26.97 2.13 -19.53
C LYS A 246 -26.47 3.15 -20.55
N ILE A 247 -25.21 3.54 -20.42
CA ILE A 247 -24.56 4.51 -21.33
C ILE A 247 -23.96 3.80 -22.54
N ILE A 248 -23.22 2.72 -22.31
CA ILE A 248 -22.65 1.86 -23.37
C ILE A 248 -22.48 0.45 -22.82
N GLY A 249 -22.83 -0.56 -23.62
CA GLY A 249 -22.66 -1.97 -23.31
C GLY A 249 -21.28 -2.51 -23.66
N GLU A 250 -20.88 -3.58 -22.99
CA GLU A 250 -19.71 -4.37 -23.42
C GLU A 250 -19.92 -4.89 -24.85
N GLY A 251 -18.90 -4.71 -25.71
CA GLY A 251 -18.98 -5.08 -27.13
C GLY A 251 -19.62 -4.03 -28.04
N GLU A 252 -20.20 -2.95 -27.51
CA GLU A 252 -20.75 -1.86 -28.31
C GLU A 252 -19.66 -0.88 -28.76
N ILE A 253 -19.81 -0.30 -29.96
CA ILE A 253 -18.88 0.70 -30.49
C ILE A 253 -19.17 2.06 -29.82
N VAL A 254 -18.11 2.72 -29.35
CA VAL A 254 -18.17 4.05 -28.74
C VAL A 254 -18.56 5.09 -29.79
N THR A 255 -19.72 5.71 -29.61
CA THR A 255 -20.21 6.83 -30.44
C THR A 255 -19.83 8.17 -29.81
N GLU A 256 -19.94 9.26 -30.57
CA GLU A 256 -19.75 10.62 -30.03
C GLU A 256 -20.74 10.93 -28.89
N GLU A 257 -21.99 10.46 -29.01
CA GLU A 257 -22.99 10.62 -27.94
C GLU A 257 -22.59 9.88 -26.66
N HIS A 258 -22.04 8.66 -26.77
CA HIS A 258 -21.50 7.94 -25.62
C HIS A 258 -20.37 8.75 -24.97
N MET A 259 -19.46 9.32 -25.75
CA MET A 259 -18.36 10.14 -25.23
C MET A 259 -18.83 11.40 -24.50
N VAL A 260 -19.84 12.09 -25.04
CA VAL A 260 -20.42 13.28 -24.41
C VAL A 260 -21.05 12.93 -23.05
N LYS A 261 -21.82 11.83 -22.97
CA LYS A 261 -22.38 11.33 -21.69
C LYS A 261 -21.29 10.90 -20.71
N LEU A 262 -20.27 10.16 -21.17
CA LEU A 262 -19.14 9.71 -20.34
C LEU A 262 -18.30 10.89 -19.82
N GLN A 263 -18.12 11.95 -20.60
CA GLN A 263 -17.43 13.18 -20.18
C GLN A 263 -18.22 13.96 -19.15
N ALA A 264 -19.53 14.12 -19.36
CA ALA A 264 -20.39 14.81 -18.42
C ALA A 264 -20.47 14.09 -17.07
N LEU A 265 -20.50 12.75 -17.08
CA LEU A 265 -20.47 11.91 -15.88
C LEU A 265 -19.10 11.88 -15.19
N GLY A 266 -18.06 12.46 -15.79
CA GLY A 266 -16.69 12.44 -15.25
C GLY A 266 -15.98 11.10 -15.40
N LEU A 267 -16.55 10.15 -16.14
CA LEU A 267 -16.02 8.80 -16.36
C LEU A 267 -14.83 8.77 -17.34
N THR A 268 -14.48 9.90 -17.95
CA THR A 268 -13.37 10.05 -18.92
C THR A 268 -12.26 11.00 -18.45
N ARG A 269 -12.44 11.81 -17.40
CA ARG A 269 -11.41 12.76 -16.93
C ARG A 269 -10.58 12.20 -15.80
N GLN A 270 -9.31 11.89 -16.10
CA GLN A 270 -8.26 11.58 -15.15
C GLN A 270 -7.82 12.84 -14.38
N ARG A 271 -8.37 13.06 -13.19
CA ARG A 271 -7.66 13.83 -12.16
C ARG A 271 -7.35 12.88 -11.03
N LEU A 272 -6.07 12.78 -10.66
CA LEU A 272 -5.69 12.17 -9.39
C LEU A 272 -6.48 12.90 -8.30
N PRO A 273 -7.25 12.20 -7.45
CA PRO A 273 -8.03 12.83 -6.41
C PRO A 273 -7.09 13.27 -5.28
N PHE A 274 -6.36 14.37 -5.51
CA PHE A 274 -5.40 14.94 -4.57
C PHE A 274 -5.97 15.11 -3.15
N PRO A 275 -7.22 15.58 -2.94
CA PRO A 275 -7.79 15.66 -1.59
C PRO A 275 -7.90 14.29 -0.91
N SER A 276 -8.31 13.24 -1.63
CA SER A 276 -8.41 11.89 -1.09
C SER A 276 -7.04 11.32 -0.75
N ILE A 277 -6.05 11.49 -1.62
CA ILE A 277 -4.67 11.04 -1.39
C ILE A 277 -4.06 11.78 -0.19
N LEU A 278 -4.27 13.09 -0.08
CA LEU A 278 -3.82 13.89 1.06
C LEU A 278 -4.50 13.44 2.35
N GLY A 279 -5.81 13.17 2.33
CA GLY A 279 -6.55 12.64 3.47
C GLY A 279 -6.01 11.29 3.95
N ILE A 280 -5.73 10.37 3.02
CA ILE A 280 -5.11 9.08 3.33
C ILE A 280 -3.71 9.27 3.90
N PHE A 281 -2.88 10.14 3.30
CA PHE A 281 -1.55 10.45 3.82
C PHE A 281 -1.60 10.97 5.26
N LEU A 282 -2.49 11.92 5.55
CA LEU A 282 -2.68 12.47 6.89
C LEU A 282 -3.18 11.43 7.88
N LEU A 283 -4.12 10.56 7.47
CA LEU A 283 -4.61 9.48 8.30
C LEU A 283 -3.50 8.46 8.63
N VAL A 284 -2.75 7.99 7.63
CA VAL A 284 -1.63 7.07 7.84
C VAL A 284 -0.55 7.72 8.71
N SER A 285 -0.24 9.00 8.48
CA SER A 285 0.70 9.77 9.31
C SER A 285 0.25 9.84 10.77
N MET A 286 -1.04 10.11 11.01
CA MET A 286 -1.61 10.17 12.36
C MET A 286 -1.51 8.82 13.06
N LEU A 287 -1.94 7.74 12.41
CA LEU A 287 -1.91 6.39 12.97
C LEU A 287 -0.47 5.91 13.24
N MET A 288 0.45 6.19 12.32
CA MET A 288 1.86 5.86 12.50
C MET A 288 2.48 6.65 13.66
N THR A 289 2.09 7.92 13.83
CA THR A 289 2.54 8.74 14.96
C THR A 289 2.09 8.14 16.30
N VAL A 290 0.84 7.63 16.38
CA VAL A 290 0.34 6.95 17.59
C VAL A 290 1.19 5.72 17.92
N VAL A 291 1.52 4.89 16.92
CA VAL A 291 2.37 3.70 17.12
C VAL A 291 3.78 4.11 17.55
N LEU A 292 4.41 5.07 16.87
CA LEU A 292 5.76 5.53 17.22
C LEU A 292 5.81 6.19 18.61
N PHE A 293 4.77 6.94 18.98
CA PHE A 293 4.65 7.55 20.30
C PHE A 293 4.49 6.49 21.40
N TYR A 294 3.70 5.45 21.15
CA TYR A 294 3.58 4.32 22.07
C TYR A 294 4.92 3.60 22.26
N ILE A 295 5.63 3.28 21.18
CA ILE A 295 6.94 2.61 21.26
C ILE A 295 7.94 3.51 21.99
N TYR A 296 7.95 4.81 21.71
CA TYR A 296 8.85 5.77 22.38
C TYR A 296 8.62 5.82 23.90
N GLN A 297 7.37 5.76 24.36
CA GLN A 297 7.06 5.79 25.79
C GLN A 297 7.23 4.44 26.48
N GLN A 298 6.67 3.37 25.91
CA GLN A 298 6.52 2.09 26.61
C GLN A 298 7.55 1.03 26.23
N ASN A 299 8.18 1.12 25.05
CA ASN A 299 9.11 0.13 24.53
C ASN A 299 10.33 0.82 23.91
N ARG A 300 11.08 1.58 24.73
CA ARG A 300 12.19 2.41 24.25
C ARG A 300 13.29 1.60 23.55
N ASP A 301 13.53 0.36 23.98
CA ASP A 301 14.49 -0.53 23.34
C ASP A 301 14.11 -0.82 21.88
N ILE A 302 12.83 -1.08 21.60
CA ILE A 302 12.32 -1.26 20.22
C ILE A 302 12.51 0.03 19.41
N TYR A 303 12.26 1.20 20.01
CA TYR A 303 12.43 2.49 19.34
C TYR A 303 13.89 2.80 18.98
N GLU A 304 14.84 2.43 19.84
CA GLU A 304 16.26 2.72 19.64
C GLU A 304 16.91 1.84 18.57
N HIS A 305 16.37 0.64 18.35
CA HIS A 305 16.82 -0.32 17.36
C HIS A 305 16.07 -0.16 16.03
N ALA A 306 16.70 0.49 15.04
CA ALA A 306 16.09 0.71 13.73
C ALA A 306 15.61 -0.59 13.05
N GLY A 307 16.28 -1.73 13.28
CA GLY A 307 15.87 -3.04 12.75
C GLY A 307 14.45 -3.43 13.15
N HIS A 308 14.06 -3.24 14.41
CA HIS A 308 12.71 -3.55 14.88
C HIS A 308 11.65 -2.65 14.24
N LEU A 309 11.97 -1.37 13.95
CA LEU A 309 11.07 -0.49 13.21
C LEU A 309 10.89 -0.92 11.74
N TYR A 310 11.96 -1.40 11.10
CA TYR A 310 11.88 -1.98 9.76
C TYR A 310 11.06 -3.27 9.74
N LEU A 311 11.25 -4.14 10.74
CA LEU A 311 10.44 -5.35 10.92
C LEU A 311 8.95 -5.01 11.04
N LEU A 312 8.62 -4.07 11.94
CA LEU A 312 7.24 -3.64 12.17
C LEU A 312 6.59 -3.10 10.90
N GLY A 313 7.25 -2.17 10.23
CA GLY A 313 6.76 -1.58 8.98
C GLY A 313 6.60 -2.61 7.88
N MET A 314 7.52 -3.57 7.77
CA MET A 314 7.49 -4.63 6.77
C MET A 314 6.33 -5.62 7.01
N ILE A 315 6.08 -6.02 8.26
CA ILE A 315 4.95 -6.90 8.60
C ILE A 315 3.62 -6.23 8.18
N VAL A 316 3.42 -4.97 8.58
CA VAL A 316 2.20 -4.22 8.23
C VAL A 316 2.07 -4.07 6.72
N LEU A 317 3.16 -3.72 6.04
CA LEU A 317 3.18 -3.52 4.59
C LEU A 317 2.86 -4.80 3.82
N VAL A 318 3.45 -5.94 4.21
CA VAL A 318 3.20 -7.23 3.57
C VAL A 318 1.74 -7.65 3.77
N VAL A 319 1.19 -7.54 4.99
CA VAL A 319 -0.20 -7.95 5.24
C VAL A 319 -1.19 -7.01 4.54
N LEU A 320 -0.95 -5.70 4.53
CA LEU A 320 -1.78 -4.77 3.74
C LEU A 320 -1.66 -5.04 2.23
N GLY A 321 -0.46 -5.36 1.73
CA GLY A 321 -0.26 -5.75 0.34
C GLY A 321 -1.01 -7.03 -0.06
N VAL A 322 -0.93 -8.07 0.78
CA VAL A 322 -1.72 -9.31 0.61
C VAL A 322 -3.21 -9.00 0.71
N GLY A 323 -3.63 -8.17 1.67
CA GLY A 323 -5.02 -7.74 1.82
C GLY A 323 -5.52 -7.00 0.58
N LYS A 324 -4.71 -6.13 0.00
CA LYS A 324 -5.03 -5.42 -1.24
C LYS A 324 -5.15 -6.37 -2.42
N ALA A 325 -4.25 -7.35 -2.54
CA ALA A 325 -4.32 -8.39 -3.56
C ALA A 325 -5.61 -9.23 -3.44
N ILE A 326 -6.01 -9.57 -2.20
CA ILE A 326 -7.26 -10.30 -1.92
C ILE A 326 -8.49 -9.49 -2.34
N VAL A 327 -8.55 -8.21 -1.94
CA VAL A 327 -9.68 -7.32 -2.26
C VAL A 327 -9.77 -7.05 -3.77
N ALA A 328 -8.63 -7.08 -4.48
CA ALA A 328 -8.60 -6.92 -5.93
C ALA A 328 -9.10 -8.16 -6.71
N ILE A 329 -9.36 -9.30 -6.06
CA ILE A 329 -9.89 -10.50 -6.74
C ILE A 329 -11.34 -10.24 -7.11
N ASN A 330 -11.62 -10.16 -8.42
CA ASN A 330 -12.98 -10.00 -8.92
C ASN A 330 -13.57 -11.36 -9.34
N VAL A 331 -14.70 -11.75 -8.74
CA VAL A 331 -15.41 -13.00 -9.04
C VAL A 331 -16.71 -12.68 -9.77
N ASN A 332 -16.61 -12.60 -11.11
CA ASN A 332 -17.74 -12.23 -11.98
C ASN A 332 -18.95 -13.17 -11.85
N GLN A 333 -18.73 -14.44 -11.46
CA GLN A 333 -19.79 -15.44 -11.33
C GLN A 333 -20.65 -15.25 -10.06
N TRP A 334 -20.09 -14.69 -8.98
CA TRP A 334 -20.74 -14.54 -7.67
C TRP A 334 -20.40 -13.18 -7.03
N PRO A 335 -20.89 -12.06 -7.59
CA PRO A 335 -20.48 -10.72 -7.18
C PRO A 335 -20.82 -10.39 -5.72
N GLU A 336 -21.94 -10.91 -5.19
CA GLU A 336 -22.31 -10.71 -3.78
C GLU A 336 -21.34 -11.40 -2.80
N PHE A 337 -20.80 -12.56 -3.18
CA PHE A 337 -19.81 -13.29 -2.40
C PHE A 337 -18.42 -12.64 -2.52
N GLY A 338 -18.04 -12.21 -3.73
CA GLY A 338 -16.80 -11.46 -3.97
C GLY A 338 -16.72 -10.17 -3.16
N ALA A 339 -17.85 -9.47 -3.00
CA ALA A 339 -17.94 -8.27 -2.16
C ALA A 339 -17.65 -8.51 -0.67
N GLN A 340 -17.56 -9.76 -0.21
CA GLN A 340 -17.24 -10.14 1.17
C GLN A 340 -15.75 -10.48 1.37
N PHE A 341 -14.93 -10.47 0.31
CA PHE A 341 -13.51 -10.90 0.37
C PHE A 341 -12.64 -10.07 1.31
N GLY A 342 -13.07 -8.87 1.69
CA GLY A 342 -12.45 -8.10 2.77
C GLY A 342 -12.35 -8.87 4.10
N TYR A 343 -13.25 -9.83 4.36
CA TYR A 343 -13.17 -10.69 5.55
C TYR A 343 -12.06 -11.74 5.50
N MET A 344 -11.48 -12.01 4.32
CA MET A 344 -10.39 -12.96 4.15
C MET A 344 -9.01 -12.33 4.46
N VAL A 345 -8.94 -10.99 4.60
CA VAL A 345 -7.68 -10.29 4.84
C VAL A 345 -7.07 -10.72 6.19
N PRO A 346 -5.84 -11.27 6.21
CA PRO A 346 -5.27 -11.96 7.36
C PRO A 346 -4.63 -10.99 8.37
N VAL A 347 -5.41 -10.05 8.92
CA VAL A 347 -4.92 -9.07 9.92
C VAL A 347 -4.35 -9.76 11.15
N ALA A 348 -4.83 -10.95 11.50
CA ALA A 348 -4.28 -11.73 12.61
C ALA A 348 -2.82 -12.14 12.43
N ALA A 349 -2.32 -12.25 11.18
CA ALA A 349 -0.90 -12.47 10.95
C ALA A 349 -0.05 -11.30 11.46
N VAL A 350 -0.52 -10.05 11.36
CA VAL A 350 0.18 -8.87 11.93
C VAL A 350 0.32 -9.03 13.45
N GLY A 351 -0.79 -9.35 14.11
CA GLY A 351 -0.82 -9.55 15.55
C GLY A 351 0.07 -10.69 16.01
N MET A 352 -0.03 -11.85 15.38
CA MET A 352 0.77 -13.02 15.75
C MET A 352 2.27 -12.78 15.54
N LEU A 353 2.67 -12.25 14.38
CA LEU A 353 4.09 -12.00 14.07
C LEU A 353 4.71 -10.98 15.04
N ILE A 354 4.01 -9.88 15.34
CA ILE A 354 4.53 -8.87 16.27
C ILE A 354 4.56 -9.40 17.70
N ALA A 355 3.56 -10.20 18.11
CA ALA A 355 3.53 -10.78 19.45
C ALA A 355 4.65 -11.81 19.67
N ILE A 356 5.02 -12.57 18.64
CA ILE A 356 6.10 -13.58 18.71
C ILE A 356 7.49 -12.94 18.62
N LEU A 357 7.66 -11.92 17.77
CA LEU A 357 8.98 -11.35 17.46
C LEU A 357 9.34 -10.11 18.30
N LEU A 358 8.36 -9.41 18.86
CA LEU A 358 8.57 -8.14 19.56
C LEU A 358 7.87 -8.12 20.91
N ASP A 359 6.59 -7.74 20.94
CA ASP A 359 5.82 -7.56 22.17
C ASP A 359 4.32 -7.69 21.90
N SER A 360 3.63 -8.38 22.80
CA SER A 360 2.19 -8.63 22.71
C SER A 360 1.34 -7.37 22.87
N ARG A 361 1.75 -6.40 23.70
CA ARG A 361 0.99 -5.16 23.92
C ARG A 361 1.09 -4.23 22.70
N LEU A 362 2.29 -4.13 22.12
CA LEU A 362 2.50 -3.47 20.84
C LEU A 362 1.67 -4.12 19.72
N ALA A 363 1.63 -5.46 19.69
CA ALA A 363 0.87 -6.19 18.68
C ALA A 363 -0.63 -5.82 18.68
N VAL A 364 -1.26 -5.70 19.86
CA VAL A 364 -2.67 -5.27 19.97
C VAL A 364 -2.89 -3.89 19.36
N LEU A 365 -2.01 -2.91 19.66
CA LEU A 365 -2.10 -1.56 19.10
C LEU A 365 -1.97 -1.57 17.56
N VAL A 366 -1.01 -2.33 17.04
CA VAL A 366 -0.74 -2.39 15.60
C VAL A 366 -1.85 -3.12 14.86
N VAL A 367 -2.44 -4.16 15.46
CA VAL A 367 -3.67 -4.79 14.97
C VAL A 367 -4.79 -3.75 14.89
N ALA A 368 -5.01 -2.95 15.94
CA ALA A 368 -6.07 -1.94 15.92
C ALA A 368 -5.90 -0.92 14.79
N VAL A 369 -4.67 -0.44 14.60
CA VAL A 369 -4.31 0.46 13.49
C VAL A 369 -4.52 -0.20 12.13
N THR A 370 -4.04 -1.44 11.96
CA THR A 370 -4.15 -2.17 10.69
C THR A 370 -5.61 -2.50 10.35
N SER A 371 -6.42 -2.83 11.35
CA SER A 371 -7.86 -3.04 11.20
C SER A 371 -8.61 -1.78 10.78
N LEU A 372 -8.24 -0.62 11.32
CA LEU A 372 -8.80 0.66 10.88
C LEU A 372 -8.40 0.96 9.42
N MET A 373 -7.13 0.73 9.08
CA MET A 373 -6.64 0.85 7.70
C MET A 373 -7.39 -0.10 6.76
N LEU A 374 -7.67 -1.34 7.16
CA LEU A 374 -8.45 -2.29 6.39
C LEU A 374 -9.87 -1.76 6.09
N GLY A 375 -10.57 -1.22 7.09
CA GLY A 375 -11.88 -0.62 6.90
C GLY A 375 -11.88 0.49 5.83
N VAL A 376 -10.89 1.38 5.89
CA VAL A 376 -10.70 2.44 4.89
C VAL A 376 -10.32 1.86 3.51
N MET A 377 -9.41 0.88 3.48
CA MET A 377 -8.92 0.21 2.27
C MET A 377 -10.02 -0.52 1.50
N THR A 378 -11.10 -0.89 2.17
CA THR A 378 -12.28 -1.58 1.58
C THR A 378 -13.44 -0.64 1.25
N GLY A 379 -13.16 0.65 1.00
CA GLY A 379 -14.19 1.64 0.69
C GLY A 379 -14.98 2.12 1.92
N ASN A 380 -14.29 2.32 3.05
CA ASN A 380 -14.87 2.78 4.32
C ASN A 380 -15.93 1.83 4.93
N GLN A 381 -15.77 0.53 4.68
CA GLN A 381 -16.67 -0.50 5.20
C GLN A 381 -16.18 -0.99 6.56
N LEU A 382 -16.73 -0.40 7.64
CA LEU A 382 -16.35 -0.69 9.03
C LEU A 382 -16.40 -2.19 9.38
N ARG A 383 -17.30 -2.95 8.73
CA ARG A 383 -17.47 -4.39 8.95
C ARG A 383 -16.18 -5.20 8.82
N PHE A 384 -15.33 -4.89 7.85
CA PHE A 384 -14.07 -5.60 7.65
C PHE A 384 -13.03 -5.23 8.71
N GLY A 385 -12.98 -3.95 9.10
CA GLY A 385 -12.11 -3.51 10.19
C GLY A 385 -12.47 -4.14 11.52
N VAL A 386 -13.76 -4.26 11.85
CA VAL A 386 -14.21 -4.90 13.11
C VAL A 386 -13.84 -6.37 13.16
N VAL A 387 -14.08 -7.13 12.08
CA VAL A 387 -13.69 -8.54 12.01
C VAL A 387 -12.17 -8.68 12.09
N GLY A 388 -11.41 -7.85 11.37
CA GLY A 388 -9.94 -7.83 11.44
C GLY A 388 -9.41 -7.53 12.84
N LEU A 389 -10.09 -6.65 13.60
CA LEU A 389 -9.75 -6.32 14.98
C LEU A 389 -9.96 -7.52 15.91
N ILE A 390 -11.14 -8.15 15.86
CA ILE A 390 -11.48 -9.29 16.71
C ILE A 390 -10.58 -10.48 16.40
N GLY A 391 -10.43 -10.84 15.12
CA GLY A 391 -9.53 -11.90 14.68
C GLY A 391 -8.09 -11.61 15.04
N GLY A 392 -7.66 -10.36 14.87
CA GLY A 392 -6.29 -9.95 15.15
C GLY A 392 -5.92 -10.02 16.63
N ILE A 393 -6.77 -9.49 17.51
CA ILE A 393 -6.57 -9.56 18.96
C ILE A 393 -6.62 -11.02 19.44
N THR A 394 -7.55 -11.82 18.91
CA THR A 394 -7.60 -13.26 19.19
C THR A 394 -6.30 -13.94 18.81
N GLY A 395 -5.74 -13.61 17.64
CA GLY A 395 -4.46 -14.12 17.18
C GLY A 395 -3.30 -13.77 18.12
N VAL A 396 -3.21 -12.50 18.56
CA VAL A 396 -2.19 -12.02 19.52
C VAL A 396 -2.20 -12.86 20.80
N TYR A 397 -3.35 -12.97 21.46
CA TYR A 397 -3.42 -13.67 22.74
C TYR A 397 -3.23 -15.18 22.59
N SER A 398 -3.60 -15.76 21.44
CA SER A 398 -3.39 -17.18 21.15
C SER A 398 -1.92 -17.57 21.05
N VAL A 399 -1.01 -16.64 20.72
CA VAL A 399 0.44 -16.91 20.60
C VAL A 399 1.28 -16.27 21.70
N SER A 400 0.67 -15.46 22.56
CA SER A 400 1.38 -14.71 23.63
C SER A 400 2.12 -15.59 24.64
N LYS A 401 1.78 -16.88 24.75
CA LYS A 401 2.44 -17.87 25.62
C LYS A 401 2.82 -19.12 24.84
N LEU A 402 3.49 -18.93 23.71
CA LEU A 402 3.92 -20.03 22.85
C LEU A 402 4.98 -20.86 23.57
N SER A 403 4.69 -22.14 23.76
CA SER A 403 5.58 -23.12 24.39
C SER A 403 5.80 -24.37 23.52
N GLN A 404 4.93 -24.61 22.54
CA GLN A 404 4.99 -25.76 21.65
C GLN A 404 4.68 -25.38 20.21
N ARG A 405 5.20 -26.15 19.24
CA ARG A 405 4.91 -25.93 17.82
C ARG A 405 3.42 -26.06 17.48
N GLY A 406 2.68 -26.89 18.21
CA GLY A 406 1.23 -27.04 18.04
C GLY A 406 0.43 -25.76 18.35
N ASP A 407 1.01 -24.81 19.09
CA ASP A 407 0.34 -23.58 19.51
C ASP A 407 0.00 -22.67 18.33
N LEU A 408 0.83 -22.66 17.29
CA LEU A 408 0.59 -21.89 16.07
C LEU A 408 -0.62 -22.40 15.27
N VAL A 409 -0.80 -23.73 15.24
CA VAL A 409 -1.96 -24.37 14.60
C VAL A 409 -3.22 -24.07 15.41
N ARG A 410 -3.13 -24.18 16.76
CA ARG A 410 -4.22 -23.80 17.66
C ARG A 410 -4.61 -22.33 17.52
N ALA A 411 -3.64 -21.44 17.36
CA ALA A 411 -3.88 -20.01 17.13
C ALA A 411 -4.65 -19.76 15.83
N GLY A 412 -4.34 -20.49 14.75
CA GLY A 412 -5.12 -20.44 13.50
C GLY A 412 -6.57 -20.91 13.70
N PHE A 413 -6.77 -21.96 14.48
CA PHE A 413 -8.11 -22.46 14.82
C PHE A 413 -8.92 -21.45 15.66
N TYR A 414 -8.35 -20.90 16.74
CA TYR A 414 -9.05 -19.89 17.56
C TYR A 414 -9.39 -18.64 16.76
N THR A 415 -8.45 -18.19 15.91
CA THR A 415 -8.68 -17.06 15.00
C THR A 415 -9.82 -17.37 14.02
N SER A 416 -9.87 -18.59 13.48
CA SER A 416 -10.96 -19.03 12.59
C SER A 416 -12.32 -18.95 13.27
N VAL A 417 -12.44 -19.53 14.47
CA VAL A 417 -13.70 -19.51 15.25
C VAL A 417 -14.12 -18.07 15.56
N ALA A 418 -13.19 -17.23 16.03
CA ALA A 418 -13.48 -15.83 16.33
C ALA A 418 -13.94 -15.06 15.08
N ASN A 419 -13.31 -15.29 13.93
CA ASN A 419 -13.70 -14.66 12.67
C ASN A 419 -15.06 -15.15 12.19
N VAL A 420 -15.36 -16.45 12.25
CA VAL A 420 -16.68 -16.99 11.87
C VAL A 420 -17.78 -16.28 12.68
N VAL A 421 -17.60 -16.20 14.01
CA VAL A 421 -18.56 -15.53 14.90
C VAL A 421 -18.65 -14.02 14.59
N ALA A 422 -17.52 -13.34 14.40
CA ALA A 422 -17.48 -11.92 14.12
C ALA A 422 -18.14 -11.57 12.76
N ILE A 423 -17.89 -12.36 11.72
CA ILE A 423 -18.50 -12.19 10.39
C ILE A 423 -20.01 -12.44 10.48
N PHE A 424 -20.43 -13.47 11.22
CA PHE A 424 -21.84 -13.76 11.43
C PHE A 424 -22.57 -12.59 12.10
N ILE A 425 -22.01 -12.05 13.19
CA ILE A 425 -22.56 -10.88 13.89
C ILE A 425 -22.60 -9.66 12.98
N MET A 426 -21.48 -9.34 12.29
CA MET A 426 -21.42 -8.19 11.38
C MET A 426 -22.37 -8.33 10.20
N GLY A 427 -22.60 -9.54 9.71
CA GLY A 427 -23.55 -9.77 8.63
C GLY A 427 -25.01 -9.61 9.07
N LEU A 428 -25.36 -9.98 10.31
CA LEU A 428 -26.67 -9.66 10.89
C LEU A 428 -26.89 -8.16 11.02
N VAL A 429 -25.89 -7.42 11.53
CA VAL A 429 -25.95 -5.95 11.66
C VAL A 429 -26.17 -5.27 10.32
N ASN A 430 -25.56 -5.80 9.25
CA ASN A 430 -25.67 -5.24 7.90
C ASN A 430 -26.88 -5.77 7.10
N GLY A 431 -27.75 -6.60 7.70
CA GLY A 431 -28.92 -7.14 7.01
C GLY A 431 -28.59 -8.11 5.86
N THR A 432 -27.47 -8.83 5.97
CA THR A 432 -27.03 -9.78 4.91
C THR A 432 -28.00 -10.97 4.84
N PRO A 433 -28.43 -11.41 3.63
CA PRO A 433 -29.32 -12.57 3.50
C PRO A 433 -28.78 -13.81 4.20
N LEU A 434 -29.64 -14.54 4.93
CA LEU A 434 -29.22 -15.61 5.84
C LEU A 434 -28.41 -16.71 5.14
N ALA A 435 -28.77 -17.08 3.90
CA ALA A 435 -28.05 -18.09 3.12
C ALA A 435 -26.61 -17.65 2.77
N LEU A 436 -26.44 -16.39 2.36
CA LEU A 436 -25.13 -15.80 2.09
C LEU A 436 -24.33 -15.60 3.40
N LEU A 437 -25.01 -15.25 4.48
CA LEU A 437 -24.39 -15.06 5.80
C LEU A 437 -23.74 -16.34 6.33
N ILE A 438 -24.47 -17.45 6.31
CA ILE A 438 -23.97 -18.74 6.83
C ILE A 438 -22.79 -19.22 5.99
N SER A 439 -22.92 -19.17 4.66
CA SER A 439 -21.86 -19.61 3.76
C SER A 439 -20.61 -18.73 3.85
N SER A 440 -20.76 -17.40 3.83
CA SER A 440 -19.64 -16.46 3.91
C SER A 440 -18.95 -16.46 5.27
N SER A 441 -19.69 -16.51 6.38
CA SER A 441 -19.10 -16.55 7.72
C SER A 441 -18.25 -17.80 7.92
N LEU A 442 -18.76 -18.99 7.55
CA LEU A 442 -18.01 -20.23 7.67
C LEU A 442 -16.80 -20.27 6.73
N ALA A 443 -17.00 -20.01 5.43
CA ALA A 443 -15.93 -20.13 4.44
C ALA A 443 -14.82 -19.08 4.67
N LEU A 444 -15.18 -17.79 4.74
CA LEU A 444 -14.20 -16.72 4.81
C LEU A 444 -13.55 -16.63 6.20
N GLY A 445 -14.30 -16.94 7.27
CA GLY A 445 -13.76 -16.95 8.63
C GLY A 445 -12.70 -18.03 8.82
N VAL A 446 -12.97 -19.26 8.33
CA VAL A 446 -12.01 -20.38 8.38
C VAL A 446 -10.81 -20.11 7.48
N ILE A 447 -11.02 -19.67 6.24
CA ILE A 447 -9.91 -19.33 5.34
C ILE A 447 -9.04 -18.23 5.94
N ASN A 448 -9.62 -17.20 6.56
CA ASN A 448 -8.85 -16.13 7.21
C ASN A 448 -7.92 -16.68 8.30
N GLY A 449 -8.43 -17.50 9.22
CA GLY A 449 -7.63 -18.03 10.32
C GLY A 449 -6.52 -18.98 9.85
N ILE A 450 -6.83 -19.85 8.86
CA ILE A 450 -5.84 -20.72 8.22
C ILE A 450 -4.77 -19.89 7.51
N LEU A 451 -5.18 -18.94 6.67
CA LEU A 451 -4.27 -18.06 5.92
C LEU A 451 -3.39 -17.25 6.86
N SER A 452 -3.94 -16.73 7.96
CA SER A 452 -3.18 -16.01 8.99
C SER A 452 -2.10 -16.89 9.63
N SER A 453 -2.44 -18.15 9.96
CA SER A 453 -1.48 -19.10 10.53
C SER A 453 -0.40 -19.50 9.52
N ILE A 454 -0.76 -19.74 8.25
CA ILE A 454 0.18 -20.05 7.16
C ILE A 454 1.14 -18.89 6.94
N LEU A 455 0.63 -17.66 6.83
CA LEU A 455 1.47 -16.47 6.63
C LEU A 455 2.40 -16.23 7.82
N THR A 456 1.90 -16.41 9.04
CA THR A 456 2.71 -16.29 10.25
C THR A 456 3.84 -17.32 10.22
N ASN A 457 3.53 -18.60 10.04
CA ASN A 457 4.49 -19.69 10.05
C ASN A 457 5.49 -19.61 8.88
N GLY A 458 5.04 -19.20 7.70
CA GLY A 458 5.89 -19.04 6.52
C GLY A 458 6.82 -17.82 6.60
N ALA A 459 6.36 -16.71 7.19
CA ALA A 459 7.17 -15.50 7.34
C ALA A 459 8.18 -15.61 8.48
N LEU A 460 7.84 -16.29 9.58
CA LEU A 460 8.63 -16.26 10.81
C LEU A 460 10.12 -16.61 10.61
N PRO A 461 10.51 -17.72 9.94
CA PRO A 461 11.92 -18.08 9.78
C PRO A 461 12.72 -17.03 8.98
N PHE A 462 12.07 -16.39 8.00
CA PHE A 462 12.69 -15.33 7.21
C PHE A 462 12.91 -14.07 8.05
N LEU A 463 11.92 -13.70 8.87
CA LEU A 463 12.01 -12.54 9.76
C LEU A 463 13.06 -12.75 10.85
N GLU A 464 13.05 -13.91 11.51
CA GLU A 464 14.03 -14.27 12.54
C GLU A 464 15.46 -14.17 12.02
N ASN A 465 15.75 -14.75 10.85
CA ASN A 465 17.09 -14.75 10.28
C ASN A 465 17.51 -13.36 9.76
N THR A 466 16.58 -12.57 9.21
CA THR A 466 16.88 -11.23 8.69
C THR A 466 17.14 -10.22 9.81
N PHE A 467 16.42 -10.34 10.93
CA PHE A 467 16.50 -9.40 12.05
C PHE A 467 17.29 -9.93 13.26
N HIS A 468 17.80 -11.17 13.19
CA HIS A 468 18.55 -11.84 14.26
C HIS A 468 17.80 -11.91 15.60
N ILE A 469 16.50 -12.19 15.55
CA ILE A 469 15.64 -12.26 16.72
C ILE A 469 15.57 -13.69 17.27
N THR A 470 15.78 -13.84 18.58
CA THR A 470 15.57 -15.09 19.31
C THR A 470 14.09 -15.27 19.63
N SER A 471 13.33 -15.94 18.75
CA SER A 471 11.91 -16.21 19.02
C SER A 471 11.69 -17.53 19.78
N PRO A 472 10.54 -17.69 20.46
CA PRO A 472 10.13 -18.98 21.03
C PRO A 472 10.13 -20.13 20.01
N VAL A 473 9.74 -19.88 18.76
CA VAL A 473 9.69 -20.91 17.72
C VAL A 473 11.09 -21.37 17.33
N ARG A 474 12.04 -20.43 17.20
CA ARG A 474 13.45 -20.73 16.95
C ARG A 474 14.07 -21.51 18.11
N LEU A 475 13.77 -21.13 19.35
CA LEU A 475 14.22 -21.85 20.55
C LEU A 475 13.71 -23.30 20.57
N LEU A 476 12.44 -23.53 20.22
CA LEU A 476 11.88 -24.89 20.11
C LEU A 476 12.46 -25.71 18.96
N GLU A 477 12.94 -25.08 17.90
CA GLU A 477 13.65 -25.77 16.82
C GLU A 477 14.99 -26.30 17.28
N ILE A 478 15.78 -25.47 17.97
CA ILE A 478 17.11 -25.84 18.44
C ILE A 478 17.05 -26.74 19.68
N SER A 479 15.95 -26.72 20.45
CA SER A 479 15.77 -27.64 21.59
C SER A 479 15.57 -29.10 21.18
N ASN A 480 15.42 -29.40 19.88
CA ASN A 480 15.25 -30.76 19.39
C ASN A 480 16.57 -31.55 19.53
N PRO A 481 16.59 -32.72 20.21
CA PRO A 481 17.80 -33.53 20.36
C PRO A 481 18.46 -33.97 19.05
N ASN A 482 17.71 -33.96 17.93
CA ASN A 482 18.25 -34.25 16.60
C ASN A 482 18.99 -33.07 15.95
N ASN A 483 18.98 -31.89 16.58
CA ASN A 483 19.79 -30.76 16.16
C ASN A 483 21.28 -31.16 16.20
N ALA A 484 22.06 -30.74 15.21
CA ALA A 484 23.43 -31.19 15.01
C ALA A 484 24.31 -31.06 16.27
N LEU A 485 24.23 -29.91 16.96
CA LEU A 485 25.04 -29.65 18.15
C LEU A 485 24.58 -30.44 19.39
N LEU A 486 23.27 -30.54 19.64
CA LEU A 486 22.77 -31.35 20.77
C LEU A 486 23.01 -32.84 20.55
N LYS A 487 22.86 -33.31 19.31
CA LYS A 487 23.19 -34.68 18.94
C LYS A 487 24.68 -34.96 19.13
N LYS A 488 25.53 -34.01 18.77
CA LYS A 488 26.98 -34.09 19.02
C LYS A 488 27.28 -34.17 20.52
N LEU A 489 26.68 -33.29 21.33
CA LEU A 489 26.83 -33.31 22.78
C LEU A 489 26.41 -34.66 23.38
N LEU A 490 25.25 -35.18 22.96
CA LEU A 490 24.74 -36.48 23.39
C LEU A 490 25.68 -37.65 23.07
N LEU A 491 26.35 -37.63 21.92
CA LEU A 491 27.22 -38.72 21.46
C LEU A 491 28.65 -38.62 22.00
N GLU A 492 29.22 -37.41 22.05
CA GLU A 492 30.63 -37.19 22.39
C GLU A 492 30.84 -36.92 23.90
N ALA A 493 29.85 -36.33 24.58
CA ALA A 493 29.90 -36.00 26.01
C ALA A 493 28.55 -36.29 26.70
N PRO A 494 28.14 -37.56 26.80
CA PRO A 494 26.81 -37.96 27.29
C PRO A 494 26.55 -37.55 28.75
N GLY A 495 27.59 -37.50 29.59
CA GLY A 495 27.48 -37.04 30.98
C GLY A 495 27.14 -35.56 31.06
N THR A 496 27.84 -34.74 30.27
CA THR A 496 27.54 -33.32 30.10
C THR A 496 26.15 -33.09 29.50
N TYR A 497 25.71 -33.91 28.53
CA TYR A 497 24.34 -33.83 28.01
C TYR A 497 23.31 -34.04 29.13
N HIS A 498 23.45 -35.11 29.93
CA HIS A 498 22.51 -35.39 31.02
C HIS A 498 22.51 -34.29 32.10
N HIS A 499 23.68 -33.77 32.44
CA HIS A 499 23.81 -32.59 33.30
C HIS A 499 23.05 -31.39 32.72
N SER A 500 23.27 -31.04 31.46
CA SER A 500 22.64 -29.90 30.78
C SER A 500 21.11 -29.99 30.77
N ILE A 501 20.54 -31.19 30.61
CA ILE A 501 19.08 -31.40 30.69
C ILE A 501 18.55 -31.13 32.11
N ILE A 502 19.25 -31.58 33.16
CA ILE A 502 18.85 -31.34 34.55
C ILE A 502 18.95 -29.86 34.89
N VAL A 503 20.06 -29.22 34.52
CA VAL A 503 20.24 -27.76 34.67
C VAL A 503 19.10 -27.03 33.97
N GLY A 504 18.73 -27.43 32.76
CA GLY A 504 17.59 -26.87 32.04
C GLY A 504 16.27 -26.98 32.79
N ASN A 505 15.98 -28.11 33.43
CA ASN A 505 14.76 -28.29 34.23
C ASN A 505 14.75 -27.41 35.50
N LEU A 506 15.90 -27.29 36.18
CA LEU A 506 16.03 -26.40 37.34
C LEU A 506 15.83 -24.95 36.93
N ALA A 507 16.55 -24.54 35.89
CA ALA A 507 16.61 -23.18 35.41
C ALA A 507 15.24 -22.75 34.84
N GLU A 508 14.55 -23.63 34.08
CA GLU A 508 13.17 -23.39 33.60
C GLU A 508 12.22 -23.13 34.77
N SER A 509 12.22 -24.01 35.78
CA SER A 509 11.32 -23.88 36.94
C SER A 509 11.60 -22.61 37.75
N ALA A 510 12.86 -22.16 37.81
CA ALA A 510 13.23 -20.94 38.49
C ALA A 510 12.84 -19.70 37.69
N ALA A 511 13.10 -19.69 36.38
CA ALA A 511 12.72 -18.61 35.46
C ALA A 511 11.21 -18.39 35.44
N ASP A 512 10.41 -19.46 35.36
CA ASP A 512 8.94 -19.38 35.44
C ASP A 512 8.48 -18.74 36.76
N ALA A 513 9.10 -19.10 37.88
CA ALA A 513 8.72 -18.62 39.20
C ALA A 513 9.01 -17.12 39.42
N VAL A 514 10.01 -16.57 38.74
CA VAL A 514 10.39 -15.15 38.80
C VAL A 514 9.86 -14.33 37.61
N GLY A 515 9.13 -14.97 36.68
CA GLY A 515 8.58 -14.31 35.48
C GLY A 515 9.63 -13.94 34.44
N GLY A 516 10.73 -14.70 34.35
CA GLY A 516 11.72 -14.61 33.28
C GLY A 516 11.36 -15.48 32.06
N ASP A 517 12.19 -15.46 31.02
CA ASP A 517 11.98 -16.31 29.83
C ASP A 517 12.44 -17.75 30.09
N SER A 518 11.50 -18.59 30.52
CA SER A 518 11.76 -19.99 30.89
C SER A 518 12.17 -20.86 29.71
N LEU A 519 11.66 -20.59 28.51
CA LEU A 519 12.05 -21.32 27.30
C LEU A 519 13.49 -20.99 26.90
N LEU A 520 13.86 -19.71 26.91
CA LEU A 520 15.24 -19.29 26.65
C LEU A 520 16.20 -19.91 27.65
N VAL A 521 15.87 -19.89 28.94
CA VAL A 521 16.70 -20.46 30.00
C VAL A 521 16.86 -21.96 29.84
N ARG A 522 15.76 -22.71 29.59
CA ARG A 522 15.82 -24.15 29.36
C ARG A 522 16.74 -24.49 28.20
N VAL A 523 16.53 -23.82 27.06
CA VAL A 523 17.28 -24.12 25.83
C VAL A 523 18.73 -23.65 25.97
N GLY A 524 18.97 -22.48 26.59
CA GLY A 524 20.30 -22.00 26.92
C GLY A 524 21.09 -22.99 27.76
N ALA A 525 20.46 -23.57 28.78
CA ALA A 525 21.06 -24.63 29.59
C ALA A 525 21.40 -25.89 28.78
N TYR A 526 20.64 -26.26 27.74
CA TYR A 526 21.01 -27.40 26.90
C TYR A 526 22.34 -27.18 26.14
N TYR A 527 22.67 -25.92 25.88
CA TYR A 527 23.83 -25.55 25.09
C TYR A 527 24.99 -24.97 25.91
N HIS A 528 24.78 -24.58 27.17
CA HIS A 528 25.75 -23.82 27.97
C HIS A 528 27.15 -24.48 28.01
N ASP A 529 27.17 -25.80 27.94
CA ASP A 529 28.35 -26.65 28.06
C ASP A 529 28.81 -27.33 26.76
N ILE A 530 28.30 -26.93 25.59
CA ILE A 530 28.66 -27.59 24.31
C ILE A 530 30.17 -27.57 24.02
N GLY A 531 30.89 -26.59 24.58
CA GLY A 531 32.34 -26.48 24.56
C GLY A 531 33.07 -27.74 25.01
N LYS A 532 32.52 -28.44 26.01
CA LYS A 532 33.12 -29.64 26.60
C LYS A 532 33.30 -30.78 25.59
N THR A 533 32.55 -30.76 24.47
CA THR A 533 32.73 -31.71 23.36
C THR A 533 34.12 -31.68 22.73
N LYS A 534 34.86 -30.57 22.83
CA LYS A 534 36.25 -30.50 22.32
C LYS A 534 37.20 -31.41 23.08
N ARG A 535 36.99 -31.57 24.40
CA ARG A 535 37.88 -32.33 25.30
C ARG A 535 37.07 -33.08 26.38
N PRO A 536 36.15 -34.00 26.03
CA PRO A 536 35.17 -34.55 26.98
C PRO A 536 35.80 -35.21 28.20
N TYR A 537 36.93 -35.91 28.00
CA TYR A 537 37.62 -36.69 29.04
C TYR A 537 38.16 -35.83 30.21
N PHE A 538 38.36 -34.53 30.01
CA PHE A 538 38.79 -33.61 31.08
C PHE A 538 37.64 -33.18 32.02
N PHE A 539 36.39 -33.51 31.71
CA PHE A 539 35.25 -33.16 32.54
C PHE A 539 34.73 -34.39 33.29
N ILE A 540 34.65 -34.29 34.62
CA ILE A 540 34.43 -35.42 35.54
C ILE A 540 33.13 -36.17 35.22
N GLU A 541 32.09 -35.48 34.77
CA GLU A 541 30.81 -36.08 34.41
C GLU A 541 30.89 -37.03 33.20
N ASN A 542 31.94 -36.93 32.38
CA ASN A 542 32.16 -37.81 31.23
C ASN A 542 33.23 -38.89 31.47
N GLN A 543 33.86 -38.91 32.64
CA GLN A 543 34.89 -39.89 32.95
C GLN A 543 34.24 -41.24 33.29
N MET A 544 34.60 -42.28 32.53
CA MET A 544 34.12 -43.65 32.76
C MET A 544 35.07 -44.51 33.59
N THR A 545 36.31 -44.06 33.77
CA THR A 545 37.37 -44.75 34.52
C THR A 545 37.82 -43.91 35.71
N SER A 546 38.42 -44.53 36.72
CA SER A 546 38.92 -43.83 37.92
C SER A 546 40.22 -43.04 37.69
N ASP A 547 40.75 -42.97 36.47
CA ASP A 547 41.99 -42.24 36.12
C ASP A 547 41.62 -40.82 35.65
N ASN A 548 41.88 -39.82 36.49
CA ASN A 548 41.57 -38.42 36.20
C ASN A 548 42.77 -37.77 35.48
N PRO A 549 42.61 -37.26 34.23
CA PRO A 549 43.70 -36.64 33.48
C PRO A 549 44.31 -35.43 34.20
N HIS A 550 43.56 -34.76 35.08
CA HIS A 550 44.03 -33.62 35.87
C HIS A 550 45.10 -33.97 36.93
N ASP A 551 45.29 -35.26 37.23
CA ASP A 551 46.35 -35.68 38.16
C ASP A 551 47.74 -35.67 37.51
N LYS A 552 47.80 -35.62 36.18
CA LYS A 552 49.04 -35.70 35.39
C LYS A 552 49.49 -34.35 34.83
N ILE A 553 48.81 -33.25 35.17
CA ILE A 553 49.07 -31.91 34.65
C ILE A 553 49.07 -30.85 35.77
N THR A 554 49.65 -29.69 35.49
CA THR A 554 49.72 -28.57 36.46
C THR A 554 48.32 -27.98 36.72
N PRO A 555 48.10 -27.35 37.90
CA PRO A 555 46.84 -26.67 38.20
C PRO A 555 46.50 -25.55 37.20
N SER A 556 47.49 -24.78 36.73
CA SER A 556 47.29 -23.72 35.74
C SER A 556 46.85 -24.29 34.38
N LEU A 557 47.45 -25.41 33.93
CA LEU A 557 47.04 -26.08 32.70
C LEU A 557 45.65 -26.70 32.82
N SER A 558 45.32 -27.29 33.98
CA SER A 558 43.98 -27.79 34.27
C SER A 558 42.94 -26.68 34.17
N THR A 559 43.24 -25.53 34.77
CA THR A 559 42.36 -24.37 34.76
C THR A 559 42.16 -23.84 33.34
N LEU A 560 43.23 -23.71 32.55
CA LEU A 560 43.13 -23.31 31.15
C LEU A 560 42.24 -24.25 30.31
N ILE A 561 42.38 -25.57 30.50
CA ILE A 561 41.55 -26.56 29.79
C ILE A 561 40.09 -26.44 30.20
N LEU A 562 39.82 -26.26 31.50
CA LEU A 562 38.47 -26.10 32.00
C LEU A 562 37.87 -24.79 31.52
N THR A 563 38.53 -23.64 31.66
CA THR A 563 37.95 -22.36 31.27
C THR A 563 37.79 -22.20 29.76
N SER A 564 38.59 -22.90 28.94
CA SER A 564 38.48 -22.80 27.47
C SER A 564 37.15 -23.32 26.91
N HIS A 565 36.40 -24.16 27.64
CA HIS A 565 35.14 -24.70 27.14
C HIS A 565 34.13 -23.59 26.83
N VAL A 566 34.13 -22.49 27.59
CA VAL A 566 33.24 -21.35 27.35
C VAL A 566 33.51 -20.76 25.96
N LYS A 567 34.78 -20.45 25.68
CA LYS A 567 35.22 -19.87 24.40
C LYS A 567 34.99 -20.83 23.22
N ASP A 568 35.33 -22.11 23.41
CA ASP A 568 35.08 -23.18 22.45
C ASP A 568 33.57 -23.33 22.16
N GLY A 569 32.73 -23.20 23.20
CA GLY A 569 31.27 -23.26 23.10
C GLY A 569 30.70 -22.08 22.33
N VAL A 570 31.16 -20.86 22.63
CA VAL A 570 30.77 -19.63 21.90
C VAL A 570 31.15 -19.72 20.42
N GLU A 571 32.35 -20.21 20.11
CA GLU A 571 32.78 -20.42 18.72
C GLU A 571 31.87 -21.41 17.99
N MET A 572 31.63 -22.59 18.58
CA MET A 572 30.73 -23.60 18.01
C MET A 572 29.30 -23.08 17.84
N ALA A 573 28.79 -22.30 18.78
CA ALA A 573 27.46 -21.70 18.71
C ALA A 573 27.36 -20.68 17.56
N ARG A 574 28.38 -19.85 17.36
CA ARG A 574 28.46 -18.89 16.24
C ARG A 574 28.54 -19.60 14.88
N GLU A 575 29.39 -20.63 14.76
CA GLU A 575 29.52 -21.43 13.54
C GLU A 575 28.18 -22.07 13.13
N ASN A 576 27.39 -22.52 14.11
CA ASN A 576 26.08 -23.14 13.89
C ASN A 576 24.92 -22.14 13.87
N LYS A 577 25.20 -20.83 13.90
CA LYS A 577 24.21 -19.75 13.85
C LYS A 577 23.13 -19.90 14.93
N LEU A 578 23.54 -20.24 16.15
CA LEU A 578 22.66 -20.19 17.30
C LEU A 578 22.23 -18.73 17.59
N PRO A 579 21.03 -18.51 18.14
CA PRO A 579 20.58 -17.17 18.49
C PRO A 579 21.49 -16.51 19.53
N GLN A 580 21.62 -15.18 19.48
CA GLN A 580 22.53 -14.44 20.36
C GLN A 580 22.26 -14.69 21.85
N GLY A 581 21.00 -14.77 22.27
CA GLY A 581 20.67 -15.05 23.68
C GLY A 581 21.18 -16.42 24.17
N ILE A 582 21.36 -17.41 23.29
CA ILE A 582 21.97 -18.70 23.65
C ILE A 582 23.50 -18.56 23.75
N ILE A 583 24.10 -17.81 22.81
CA ILE A 583 25.54 -17.51 22.82
C ILE A 583 25.91 -16.77 24.11
N ASP A 584 25.10 -15.79 24.50
CA ASP A 584 25.30 -15.00 25.72
C ASP A 584 25.21 -15.89 26.97
N ILE A 585 24.26 -16.83 27.02
CA ILE A 585 24.17 -17.80 28.12
C ILE A 585 25.40 -18.71 28.19
N ILE A 586 25.91 -19.18 27.05
CA ILE A 586 27.15 -19.98 27.00
C ILE A 586 28.33 -19.16 27.54
N GLU A 587 28.47 -17.92 27.09
CA GLU A 587 29.58 -17.04 27.47
C GLU A 587 29.55 -16.66 28.96
N GLN A 588 28.35 -16.48 29.52
CA GLN A 588 28.14 -15.94 30.86
C GLN A 588 27.84 -17.01 31.93
N SER A 589 27.69 -18.29 31.57
CA SER A 589 27.27 -19.38 32.47
C SER A 589 28.16 -19.52 33.71
N HIS A 590 29.44 -19.18 33.61
CA HIS A 590 30.38 -19.17 34.74
C HIS A 590 30.81 -17.77 35.18
N GLY A 591 30.44 -16.71 34.45
CA GLY A 591 30.82 -15.35 34.76
C GLY A 591 32.33 -15.20 34.93
N THR A 592 32.75 -14.64 36.06
CA THR A 592 34.17 -14.49 36.45
C THR A 592 34.52 -15.35 37.66
N SER A 593 33.80 -16.48 37.82
CA SER A 593 33.94 -17.35 38.99
C SER A 593 35.35 -17.91 39.12
N LEU A 594 35.81 -18.14 40.36
CA LEU A 594 37.08 -18.78 40.63
C LEU A 594 36.98 -20.31 40.44
N VAL A 595 37.97 -20.91 39.76
CA VAL A 595 38.15 -22.37 39.68
C VAL A 595 38.81 -22.85 40.98
N THR A 596 38.02 -22.86 42.06
CA THR A 596 38.48 -22.97 43.46
C THR A 596 39.39 -24.18 43.73
N TYR A 597 39.08 -25.36 43.19
CA TYR A 597 39.87 -26.57 43.44
C TYR A 597 41.32 -26.44 42.95
N PHE A 598 41.51 -25.98 41.71
CA PHE A 598 42.85 -25.85 41.13
C PHE A 598 43.60 -24.63 41.67
N TYR A 599 42.90 -23.57 42.06
CA TYR A 599 43.50 -22.45 42.78
C TYR A 599 44.13 -22.89 44.12
N HIS A 600 43.37 -23.64 44.94
CA HIS A 600 43.93 -24.18 46.19
C HIS A 600 45.04 -25.20 45.95
N LYS A 601 44.91 -26.07 44.94
CA LYS A 601 45.98 -27.01 44.56
C LYS A 601 47.26 -26.26 44.15
N ALA A 602 47.14 -25.13 43.46
CA ALA A 602 48.28 -24.28 43.11
C ALA A 602 48.95 -23.67 44.35
N LEU A 603 48.15 -23.13 45.29
CA LEU A 603 48.66 -22.59 46.56
C LEU A 603 49.38 -23.64 47.42
N GLU A 604 48.95 -24.90 47.35
CA GLU A 604 49.59 -26.01 48.08
C GLU A 604 50.88 -26.49 47.40
N CYS A 605 50.95 -26.48 46.06
CA CYS A 605 52.09 -26.96 45.29
C CYS A 605 53.22 -25.94 45.15
N ASP A 606 52.92 -24.63 45.03
CA ASP A 606 53.91 -23.60 44.72
C ASP A 606 54.12 -22.62 45.90
N ARG A 607 55.19 -22.85 46.67
CA ARG A 607 55.54 -22.00 47.84
C ARG A 607 56.38 -20.76 47.48
N ASN A 608 56.87 -20.66 46.23
CA ASN A 608 57.84 -19.63 45.81
C ASN A 608 57.32 -18.66 44.74
N GLU A 609 56.14 -18.89 44.16
CA GLU A 609 55.49 -17.96 43.22
C GLU A 609 54.22 -17.35 43.83
N THR A 610 53.97 -16.08 43.55
CA THR A 610 52.71 -15.40 43.90
C THR A 610 51.60 -15.87 42.97
N VAL A 611 50.88 -16.91 43.40
CA VAL A 611 49.65 -17.39 42.73
C VAL A 611 48.53 -16.35 42.91
N THR A 612 48.06 -15.78 41.81
CA THR A 612 46.97 -14.78 41.81
C THR A 612 45.61 -15.44 41.55
N GLU A 613 44.51 -14.88 42.07
CA GLU A 613 43.17 -15.42 41.80
C GLU A 613 42.77 -15.23 40.33
N GLU A 614 43.25 -14.15 39.71
CA GLU A 614 42.94 -13.76 38.34
C GLU A 614 43.31 -14.84 37.33
N GLU A 615 44.43 -15.54 37.54
CA GLU A 615 44.87 -16.66 36.69
C GLU A 615 43.95 -17.88 36.74
N PHE A 616 43.11 -17.98 37.78
CA PHE A 616 42.21 -19.11 38.02
C PHE A 616 40.74 -18.75 37.87
N ARG A 617 40.42 -17.54 37.38
CA ARG A 617 39.05 -17.10 37.11
C ARG A 617 38.68 -17.27 35.65
N TYR A 618 37.39 -17.44 35.39
CA TYR A 618 36.85 -17.34 34.04
C TYR A 618 36.99 -15.90 33.51
N GLU A 619 37.18 -15.74 32.20
CA GLU A 619 37.35 -14.43 31.55
C GLU A 619 36.07 -13.56 31.64
N GLY A 620 34.88 -14.18 31.77
CA GLY A 620 33.59 -13.48 31.79
C GLY A 620 33.02 -13.22 30.39
N PRO A 621 32.04 -12.29 30.28
CA PRO A 621 31.60 -11.34 31.31
C PRO A 621 30.70 -11.98 32.38
N ARG A 622 30.44 -11.24 33.46
CA ARG A 622 29.40 -11.60 34.45
C ARG A 622 28.02 -11.68 33.76
N PRO A 623 27.06 -12.43 34.31
CA PRO A 623 25.68 -12.43 33.83
C PRO A 623 25.13 -11.02 33.64
N GLN A 624 24.74 -10.70 32.40
CA GLN A 624 24.12 -9.42 32.03
C GLN A 624 22.59 -9.47 32.10
N THR A 625 22.02 -10.68 32.20
CA THR A 625 20.58 -10.92 32.21
C THR A 625 20.18 -11.81 33.37
N ARG A 626 18.91 -11.72 33.77
CA ARG A 626 18.35 -12.60 34.82
C ARG A 626 18.41 -14.06 34.36
N GLU A 627 18.14 -14.30 33.09
CA GLU A 627 18.16 -15.61 32.45
C GLU A 627 19.54 -16.27 32.51
N ALA A 628 20.60 -15.54 32.14
CA ALA A 628 21.98 -16.03 32.24
C ALA A 628 22.39 -16.32 33.69
N ALA A 629 22.00 -15.44 34.63
CA ALA A 629 22.26 -15.64 36.04
C ALA A 629 21.53 -16.87 36.61
N ILE A 630 20.29 -17.14 36.19
CA ILE A 630 19.55 -18.34 36.59
C ILE A 630 20.24 -19.60 36.08
N VAL A 631 20.76 -19.62 34.84
CA VAL A 631 21.53 -20.76 34.31
C VAL A 631 22.80 -20.98 35.12
N MET A 632 23.57 -19.93 35.41
CA MET A 632 24.76 -20.01 36.27
C MET A 632 24.45 -20.63 37.63
N LEU A 633 23.38 -20.16 38.29
CA LEU A 633 23.00 -20.65 39.60
C LEU A 633 22.52 -22.11 39.53
N ALA A 634 21.76 -22.47 38.50
CA ALA A 634 21.28 -23.83 38.28
C ALA A 634 22.43 -24.81 38.03
N ASP A 635 23.40 -24.43 37.18
CA ASP A 635 24.62 -25.21 36.92
C ASP A 635 25.39 -25.48 38.21
N SER A 636 25.71 -24.41 38.96
CA SER A 636 26.44 -24.51 40.22
C SER A 636 25.72 -25.38 41.27
N VAL A 637 24.40 -25.28 41.35
CA VAL A 637 23.58 -26.08 42.26
C VAL A 637 23.52 -27.54 41.84
N GLU A 638 23.31 -27.83 40.55
CA GLU A 638 23.26 -29.19 40.04
C GLU A 638 24.57 -29.93 40.30
N ALA A 639 25.70 -29.31 39.92
CA ALA A 639 27.02 -29.90 40.08
C ALA A 639 27.35 -30.17 41.55
N ALA A 640 27.03 -29.23 42.45
CA ALA A 640 27.30 -29.37 43.86
C ALA A 640 26.42 -30.44 44.53
N VAL A 641 25.12 -30.47 44.25
CA VAL A 641 24.21 -31.45 44.86
C VAL A 641 24.48 -32.85 44.31
N ARG A 642 24.86 -33.00 43.03
CA ARG A 642 25.26 -34.29 42.44
C ARG A 642 26.45 -34.91 43.19
N SER A 643 27.36 -34.08 43.71
CA SER A 643 28.51 -34.53 44.52
C SER A 643 28.20 -34.79 46.00
N LEU A 644 26.98 -34.47 46.46
CA LEU A 644 26.60 -34.54 47.86
C LEU A 644 26.33 -35.99 48.31
N GLN A 645 27.07 -36.45 49.32
CA GLN A 645 26.80 -37.75 49.96
C GLN A 645 25.51 -37.67 50.80
N ASN A 646 24.53 -38.53 50.50
CA ASN A 646 23.21 -38.61 51.14
C ASN A 646 22.43 -37.28 51.08
N PRO A 647 21.84 -36.93 49.91
CA PRO A 647 21.15 -35.66 49.67
C PRO A 647 19.76 -35.61 50.34
N THR A 648 19.71 -35.41 51.66
CA THR A 648 18.45 -35.17 52.36
C THR A 648 17.88 -33.78 52.02
N PRO A 649 16.55 -33.58 52.02
CA PRO A 649 15.95 -32.29 51.63
C PRO A 649 16.52 -31.07 52.35
N GLY A 650 16.75 -31.17 53.67
CA GLY A 650 17.35 -30.08 54.46
C GLY A 650 18.82 -29.79 54.12
N ARG A 651 19.61 -30.81 53.75
CA ARG A 651 21.00 -30.62 53.29
C ARG A 651 21.05 -30.00 51.89
N VAL A 652 20.16 -30.43 51.01
CA VAL A 652 20.01 -29.84 49.67
C VAL A 652 19.62 -28.37 49.79
N GLU A 653 18.64 -28.02 50.62
CA GLU A 653 18.27 -26.62 50.86
C GLU A 653 19.43 -25.78 51.40
N GLY A 654 20.13 -26.28 52.42
CA GLY A 654 21.30 -25.59 52.98
C GLY A 654 22.38 -25.33 51.93
N LEU A 655 22.67 -26.32 51.07
CA LEU A 655 23.66 -26.22 50.01
C LEU A 655 23.24 -25.22 48.92
N VAL A 656 21.98 -25.29 48.46
CA VAL A 656 21.43 -24.35 47.45
C VAL A 656 21.53 -22.91 47.94
N ARG A 657 21.10 -22.63 49.17
CA ARG A 657 21.16 -21.27 49.75
C ARG A 657 22.59 -20.79 49.93
N LYS A 658 23.51 -21.69 50.29
CA LYS A 658 24.94 -21.37 50.40
C LYS A 658 25.51 -20.96 49.04
N ILE A 659 25.28 -21.74 47.98
CA ILE A 659 25.80 -21.46 46.63
C ILE A 659 25.31 -20.10 46.12
N ILE A 660 24.02 -19.81 46.27
CA ILE A 660 23.45 -18.51 45.87
C ILE A 660 24.12 -17.37 46.64
N LYS A 661 24.34 -17.54 47.95
CA LYS A 661 25.02 -16.56 48.79
C LYS A 661 26.49 -16.38 48.39
N ASP A 662 27.19 -17.46 48.06
CA ASP A 662 28.59 -17.41 47.65
C ASP A 662 28.74 -16.65 46.31
N LYS A 663 27.86 -16.91 45.33
CA LYS A 663 27.84 -16.17 44.05
C LYS A 663 27.50 -14.69 44.24
N LEU A 664 26.59 -14.37 45.14
CA LEU A 664 26.26 -12.99 45.51
C LEU A 664 27.47 -12.28 46.15
N ASN A 665 28.17 -12.94 47.08
CA ASN A 665 29.33 -12.37 47.76
C ASN A 665 30.54 -12.19 46.81
N ASP A 666 30.68 -13.06 45.80
CA ASP A 666 31.72 -12.95 44.74
C ASP A 666 31.36 -11.91 43.66
N GLY A 667 30.24 -11.17 43.82
CA GLY A 667 29.83 -10.11 42.91
C GLY A 667 29.32 -10.60 41.54
N GLN A 668 29.08 -11.90 41.36
CA GLN A 668 28.67 -12.47 40.06
C GLN A 668 27.29 -11.96 39.59
N LEU A 669 26.47 -11.45 40.50
CA LEU A 669 25.09 -11.02 40.22
C LEU A 669 24.94 -9.49 40.15
N GLU A 670 26.05 -8.73 40.13
CA GLU A 670 26.03 -7.26 40.18
C GLU A 670 25.58 -6.60 38.85
N GLU A 671 25.69 -7.32 37.74
CA GLU A 671 25.43 -6.80 36.38
C GLU A 671 24.12 -7.32 35.77
N CYS A 672 23.24 -7.93 36.59
CA CYS A 672 21.92 -8.38 36.17
C CYS A 672 20.79 -7.91 37.11
N ASP A 673 19.58 -7.84 36.58
CA ASP A 673 18.41 -7.30 37.29
C ASP A 673 17.73 -8.31 38.26
N LEU A 674 18.47 -9.21 38.90
CA LEU A 674 17.91 -10.13 39.91
C LEU A 674 17.78 -9.42 41.27
N THR A 675 16.57 -9.43 41.84
CA THR A 675 16.34 -8.88 43.18
C THR A 675 16.60 -9.93 44.27
N PHE A 676 16.83 -9.49 45.52
CA PHE A 676 16.91 -10.41 46.67
C PHE A 676 15.66 -11.30 46.83
N LYS A 677 14.48 -10.77 46.45
CA LYS A 677 13.24 -11.54 46.44
C LYS A 677 13.30 -12.66 45.40
N ASP A 678 13.81 -12.36 44.21
CA ASP A 678 13.97 -13.34 43.14
C ASP A 678 14.92 -14.46 43.56
N LEU A 679 16.05 -14.14 44.23
CA LEU A 679 16.98 -15.15 44.74
C LEU A 679 16.33 -16.12 45.74
N ALA A 680 15.44 -15.64 46.61
CA ALA A 680 14.70 -16.51 47.53
C ALA A 680 13.69 -17.42 46.81
N VAL A 681 13.03 -16.90 45.77
CA VAL A 681 12.11 -17.67 44.92
C VAL A 681 12.88 -18.74 44.12
N ILE A 682 14.02 -18.36 43.52
CA ILE A 682 14.92 -19.26 42.78
C ILE A 682 15.41 -20.39 43.69
N ALA A 683 15.88 -20.08 44.90
CA ALA A 683 16.32 -21.09 45.87
C ALA A 683 15.20 -22.12 46.16
N THR A 684 13.97 -21.63 46.33
CA THR A 684 12.81 -22.48 46.61
C THR A 684 12.46 -23.36 45.41
N ALA A 685 12.51 -22.82 44.19
CA ALA A 685 12.30 -23.57 42.95
C ALA A 685 13.35 -24.67 42.76
N PHE A 686 14.64 -24.37 42.96
CA PHE A 686 15.71 -25.35 42.88
C PHE A 686 15.57 -26.46 43.91
N VAL A 687 15.28 -26.13 45.17
CA VAL A 687 15.07 -27.15 46.22
C VAL A 687 13.92 -28.09 45.85
N ARG A 688 12.82 -27.55 45.30
CA ARG A 688 11.68 -28.36 44.87
C ARG A 688 12.05 -29.33 43.75
N VAL A 689 12.76 -28.86 42.72
CA VAL A 689 13.17 -29.71 41.58
C VAL A 689 14.19 -30.76 42.04
N MET A 690 15.23 -30.35 42.78
CA MET A 690 16.29 -31.25 43.26
C MET A 690 15.77 -32.30 44.23
N SER A 691 14.88 -31.94 45.14
CA SER A 691 14.23 -32.91 46.04
C SER A 691 13.41 -33.93 45.25
N GLY A 692 12.80 -33.54 44.12
CA GLY A 692 12.09 -34.46 43.23
C GLY A 692 13.02 -35.45 42.51
N ILE A 693 14.21 -35.01 42.08
CA ILE A 693 15.19 -35.83 41.37
C ILE A 693 15.89 -36.84 42.31
N PHE A 694 16.23 -36.42 43.53
CA PHE A 694 17.01 -37.23 44.48
C PHE A 694 16.18 -37.99 45.52
N HIS A 695 14.84 -37.97 45.44
CA HIS A 695 14.04 -38.91 46.22
C HIS A 695 14.28 -40.34 45.72
N ASN A 696 14.88 -41.18 46.55
CA ASN A 696 14.96 -42.62 46.33
C ASN A 696 13.56 -43.16 46.01
N ARG A 697 13.39 -43.78 44.84
CA ARG A 697 12.36 -44.84 44.72
C ARG A 697 12.63 -45.79 45.89
N VAL A 698 11.63 -45.99 46.74
CA VAL A 698 11.70 -46.94 47.85
C VAL A 698 12.34 -48.23 47.32
N GLU A 699 13.56 -48.53 47.74
CA GLU A 699 14.15 -49.85 47.49
C GLU A 699 13.26 -50.84 48.23
N TYR A 700 12.59 -51.71 47.48
CA TYR A 700 11.94 -52.86 48.10
C TYR A 700 13.03 -53.67 48.78
N PRO A 701 12.92 -53.94 50.09
CA PRO A 701 13.95 -54.68 50.81
C PRO A 701 14.18 -56.01 50.10
N ASP A 702 15.45 -56.29 49.82
CA ASP A 702 15.90 -57.52 49.21
C ASP A 702 15.42 -58.71 50.07
N MET A 703 14.40 -59.43 49.59
CA MET A 703 13.74 -60.52 50.32
C MET A 703 14.72 -61.64 50.70
N SER A 704 15.92 -61.67 50.12
CA SER A 704 17.00 -62.59 50.48
C SER A 704 17.50 -62.39 51.92
N GLN A 705 17.63 -61.15 52.42
CA GLN A 705 18.12 -60.88 53.79
C GLN A 705 17.07 -61.17 54.87
N GLU A 706 15.78 -61.02 54.55
CA GLU A 706 14.67 -61.36 55.46
C GLU A 706 14.50 -62.89 55.61
N ILE A 707 14.72 -63.64 54.52
CA ILE A 707 14.70 -65.11 54.53
C ILE A 707 15.90 -65.66 55.31
N GLU A 708 17.08 -65.06 55.18
CA GLU A 708 18.28 -65.49 55.92
C GLU A 708 18.17 -65.20 57.43
N ARG A 709 17.51 -64.10 57.82
CA ARG A 709 17.19 -63.79 59.22
C ARG A 709 16.15 -64.75 59.82
N ARG A 710 15.16 -65.19 59.04
CA ARG A 710 14.17 -66.20 59.46
C ARG A 710 14.79 -67.59 59.62
N ASN A 711 15.73 -67.98 58.75
CA ASN A 711 16.40 -69.27 58.85
C ASN A 711 17.39 -69.38 60.03
N LYS A 712 17.93 -68.25 60.52
CA LYS A 712 18.78 -68.24 61.74
C LYS A 712 18.00 -68.37 63.06
N HIS A 713 16.68 -68.18 63.06
CA HIS A 713 15.83 -68.26 64.26
C HIS A 713 15.06 -69.59 64.41
N ALA A 714 15.18 -70.52 63.46
CA ALA A 714 14.55 -71.83 63.53
C ALA A 714 15.52 -72.88 64.12
N GLY A 715 15.52 -73.01 65.45
CA GLY A 715 16.15 -74.13 66.17
C GLY A 715 15.44 -75.48 65.94
N PRO A 716 16.08 -76.63 66.24
CA PRO A 716 15.74 -77.92 65.66
C PRO A 716 14.44 -78.54 66.21
N ARG A 717 13.64 -79.08 65.28
CA ARG A 717 12.38 -79.82 65.49
C ARG A 717 12.58 -81.05 66.39
N LYS A 718 11.86 -81.12 67.51
CA LYS A 718 11.60 -82.37 68.25
C LYS A 718 10.37 -83.06 67.64
N GLN A 719 10.54 -84.32 67.25
CA GLN A 719 9.45 -85.27 66.99
C GLN A 719 8.58 -85.43 68.25
N LEU A 720 7.25 -85.45 68.08
CA LEU A 720 6.36 -86.36 68.79
C LEU A 720 4.98 -86.44 68.11
N THR A 721 4.56 -87.68 67.96
CA THR A 721 3.31 -88.29 67.50
C THR A 721 2.00 -87.66 68.01
N GLY A 722 0.94 -87.75 67.19
CA GLY A 722 -0.31 -88.34 67.67
C GLY A 722 -1.62 -87.56 67.45
N ARG A 723 -2.48 -88.16 66.61
CA ARG A 723 -3.96 -88.27 66.68
C ARG A 723 -4.86 -87.05 66.49
N SER A 724 -5.55 -87.07 65.33
CA SER A 724 -6.99 -87.40 65.13
C SER A 724 -8.09 -86.50 65.73
N ASN A 725 -9.04 -86.22 64.82
CA ASN A 725 -10.42 -85.71 64.94
C ASN A 725 -10.53 -84.21 65.22
N GLY A 726 -11.38 -83.44 64.54
CA GLY A 726 -12.52 -83.74 63.68
C GLY A 726 -13.51 -82.58 63.86
N GLY A 727 -14.09 -82.08 62.77
CA GLY A 727 -14.99 -80.92 62.75
C GLY A 727 -14.84 -80.11 61.49
#